data_AF-A0A922DV86-F1
#
_entry.id   AF-A0A922DV86-F1
#
_cell.length_a   1.000
_cell.length_b   1.000
_cell.length_c   1.000
_cell.angle_alpha   90.00
_cell.angle_beta   90.00
_cell.angle_gamma   90.00
#
_symmetry.space_group_name_H-M   'P 1'
#
loop_
_entity.id
_entity.type
_entity.pdbx_description
1 polymer ?
#
loop_
_entity_poly.entity_id
_entity_poly.type
_entity_poly.pdbx_seq_one_letter_code
_entity_poly.pdbx_strand_id
1 'polypeptide(L)'
;MMSRSYTNLLDLASGNFPVMGREKKRLPRVMTVPGVISELDDDQTNSVTSDVPSSVVQDRIIIVANQLPVKAKRRPDNKGWSFSWDDDSLLLHLKDGLPEDMEVLYVGSLRVDVDSSEQEDVSQLLLDRFKCVPAFLPPDILSKFYHGFCKQHLWPLFHYMLPFSANHGGRFDRSLWEAYVAANKIFSQRVIEILSPEDDYVWIHDYHLMVLPTFLRRRFNRLRMGFFLHSPFPSSEIYRTLPVREEILKALLNSDLIGFHTFDYARHFLSCCSRMLGLEYQSKRGYIGMEYYGRTVGIKIMPVGIHMGQIQSILGLADKEWRVEELKQQFEGKTVLLGVDDMDVFKGVNLKLLAMEQMLKQHPKWQGKAVLVQITNPARGRGRDIEEIQDEIHTSCERINEKFSQPGYEPIVFVDRPVTVSERAAYYTIAECVVVTAVRDGMNLTPYEYIVCRQGVSESESSSEFNGPKKSMLVVSEFIGCSPSLSGAIRVNPWNIEATAEAMHEAISMSDSEKQLRHEKHYRYVSTHDVAYWSRSFFQDMERTCKDHFRRRCWGIGLSFGFRVVALDPNFRKLSIDAIVSAYSRSRNRAILLDYDGTVMPQTSINKTPSQEVLSIIDMLCGDIKNVVFVVSGRGRESLGKWFSPCQKLGIAAEHGYFMRWPAEEAWETCGQSNDFGWTQIAEPVMKLYTESTDGSYIEHKESALVWHHRDADPGFGSSQAKEMLDHLESVLANEPVAVKSGQFIVEVKPQVGVGTLHLICFGLMKYVFLFLAKKGCVFESSYLMISLKWFPHLQTDQIARSLCKLILLVCCVYVCPYFLIAGRRH
;
A
#
# COMPACT_ATOMS: atom_id res chain seq x y z
N MET A 1 40.66 23.91 1.82
CA MET A 1 39.83 24.43 2.94
C MET A 1 38.84 25.43 2.39
N MET A 2 37.61 25.41 2.93
CA MET A 2 36.38 26.08 2.46
C MET A 2 35.67 25.40 1.27
N SER A 3 34.62 24.68 1.65
CA SER A 3 33.63 23.97 0.84
C SER A 3 32.67 24.95 0.16
N ARG A 4 32.34 24.69 -1.11
CA ARG A 4 31.16 25.21 -1.80
C ARG A 4 30.39 24.02 -2.36
N SER A 5 29.28 23.66 -1.71
CA SER A 5 28.28 22.75 -2.26
C SER A 5 26.91 23.07 -1.64
N TYR A 6 26.20 23.99 -2.28
CA TYR A 6 24.74 24.16 -2.16
C TYR A 6 24.22 24.55 -3.53
N THR A 7 23.89 23.55 -4.33
CA THR A 7 23.09 23.69 -5.56
C THR A 7 22.59 22.30 -5.93
N ASN A 8 21.35 22.23 -6.44
CA ASN A 8 20.63 21.04 -6.94
C ASN A 8 19.58 20.36 -6.04
N LEU A 9 18.76 21.15 -5.35
CA LEU A 9 17.41 20.72 -4.94
C LEU A 9 16.28 21.51 -5.61
N LEU A 10 16.59 22.66 -6.23
CA LEU A 10 15.64 23.50 -6.96
C LEU A 10 15.45 23.06 -8.42
N ASP A 11 16.46 22.49 -9.06
CA ASP A 11 16.41 22.12 -10.50
C ASP A 11 15.56 20.87 -10.80
N LEU A 12 15.18 20.09 -9.79
CA LEU A 12 14.16 19.04 -9.92
C LEU A 12 12.73 19.55 -9.62
N ALA A 13 12.60 20.80 -9.18
CA ALA A 13 11.36 21.39 -8.67
C ALA A 13 10.82 22.56 -9.53
N SER A 14 11.63 23.21 -10.37
CA SER A 14 11.18 24.33 -11.22
C SER A 14 11.01 23.91 -12.68
N GLY A 15 9.77 23.73 -13.13
CA GLY A 15 9.44 23.55 -14.54
C GLY A 15 9.54 24.83 -15.37
N ASN A 16 10.72 25.45 -15.46
CA ASN A 16 11.00 26.57 -16.35
C ASN A 16 12.28 26.31 -17.18
N PHE A 17 12.15 26.30 -18.51
CA PHE A 17 13.30 26.35 -19.43
C PHE A 17 13.40 27.75 -20.09
N PRO A 18 14.62 28.26 -20.33
CA PRO A 18 14.85 29.43 -21.17
C PRO A 18 14.75 29.08 -22.67
N VAL A 19 14.27 30.04 -23.45
CA VAL A 19 14.08 29.96 -24.92
C VAL A 19 15.42 30.17 -25.64
N MET A 20 15.93 29.14 -26.35
CA MET A 20 16.84 29.19 -27.51
C MET A 20 16.89 27.79 -28.15
N GLY A 21 16.82 27.53 -29.46
CA GLY A 21 16.67 28.35 -30.65
C GLY A 21 16.00 27.51 -31.76
N ARG A 22 15.25 28.17 -32.65
CA ARG A 22 14.52 27.55 -33.76
C ARG A 22 15.49 27.20 -34.91
N GLU A 23 15.66 25.91 -35.19
CA GLU A 23 15.95 25.45 -36.56
C GLU A 23 14.70 24.84 -37.20
N LYS A 24 14.41 25.30 -38.41
CA LYS A 24 13.22 24.99 -39.20
C LYS A 24 13.29 23.57 -39.75
N LYS A 25 12.32 22.71 -39.42
CA LYS A 25 11.81 21.67 -40.34
C LYS A 25 10.28 21.63 -40.31
N ARG A 26 9.71 21.73 -41.51
CA ARG A 26 8.27 21.85 -41.80
C ARG A 26 7.58 20.49 -41.63
N LEU A 27 6.45 20.47 -40.95
CA LEU A 27 5.39 19.47 -41.11
C LEU A 27 4.04 20.21 -41.27
N PRO A 28 3.09 19.66 -42.06
CA PRO A 28 1.93 20.42 -42.55
C PRO A 28 0.82 20.54 -41.51
N ARG A 29 0.19 21.73 -41.51
CA ARG A 29 -0.95 22.14 -40.71
C ARG A 29 -2.23 21.42 -41.13
N VAL A 30 -2.99 20.91 -40.17
CA VAL A 30 -4.47 20.91 -40.24
C VAL A 30 -4.96 22.02 -39.32
N MET A 31 -5.83 22.87 -39.86
CA MET A 31 -6.27 24.13 -39.25
C MET A 31 -7.30 23.89 -38.14
N THR A 32 -7.11 24.54 -36.99
CA THR A 32 -8.20 24.93 -36.09
C THR A 32 -8.15 26.46 -35.89
N VAL A 33 -9.31 27.09 -36.10
CA VAL A 33 -9.54 28.54 -36.01
C VAL A 33 -9.62 28.95 -34.52
N PRO A 34 -9.12 30.12 -34.11
CA PRO A 34 -9.13 30.56 -32.71
C PRO A 34 -10.44 31.27 -32.34
N GLY A 35 -10.99 30.95 -31.16
CA GLY A 35 -12.20 31.58 -30.61
C GLY A 35 -12.04 31.91 -29.14
N VAL A 36 -12.35 33.16 -28.82
CA VAL A 36 -12.17 33.91 -27.56
C VAL A 36 -13.04 33.40 -26.40
N ILE A 37 -12.53 33.60 -25.18
CA ILE A 37 -13.18 33.37 -23.87
C ILE A 37 -14.34 34.35 -23.66
N SER A 38 -15.50 33.86 -23.20
CA SER A 38 -16.40 34.63 -22.33
C SER A 38 -17.21 33.71 -21.42
N GLU A 39 -17.19 34.01 -20.13
CA GLU A 39 -18.11 33.52 -19.10
C GLU A 39 -19.56 33.95 -19.42
N LEU A 40 -20.56 33.14 -19.02
CA LEU A 40 -21.82 33.56 -18.38
C LEU A 40 -22.73 32.34 -18.09
N ASP A 41 -23.33 32.35 -16.90
CA ASP A 41 -24.46 31.52 -16.45
C ASP A 41 -25.68 31.65 -17.39
N ASP A 42 -26.45 30.58 -17.62
CA ASP A 42 -27.86 30.51 -17.18
C ASP A 42 -28.54 29.13 -17.46
N ASP A 43 -29.61 28.90 -16.70
CA ASP A 43 -30.49 27.73 -16.61
C ASP A 43 -31.26 27.34 -17.90
N GLN A 44 -31.60 26.04 -17.97
CA GLN A 44 -32.72 25.37 -18.65
C GLN A 44 -33.10 25.77 -20.10
N THR A 45 -33.01 24.79 -21.03
CA THR A 45 -34.08 24.48 -22.01
C THR A 45 -33.77 23.20 -22.80
N ASN A 46 -34.80 22.37 -22.99
CA ASN A 46 -34.78 21.18 -23.83
C ASN A 46 -34.61 21.52 -25.32
N SER A 47 -33.70 20.84 -26.04
CA SER A 47 -33.83 20.67 -27.49
C SER A 47 -33.23 19.34 -27.95
N VAL A 48 -33.91 18.75 -28.92
CA VAL A 48 -33.89 17.34 -29.35
C VAL A 48 -32.88 17.12 -30.48
N THR A 49 -32.16 15.98 -30.39
CA THR A 49 -31.45 15.20 -31.43
C THR A 49 -30.34 15.83 -32.28
N SER A 50 -29.13 15.26 -32.12
CA SER A 50 -28.40 14.68 -33.25
C SER A 50 -27.72 13.38 -32.79
N ASP A 51 -28.37 12.25 -33.04
CA ASP A 51 -27.81 10.91 -32.86
C ASP A 51 -26.70 10.70 -33.89
N VAL A 52 -25.47 10.95 -33.49
CA VAL A 52 -24.32 10.18 -33.98
C VAL A 52 -24.07 9.14 -32.90
N PRO A 53 -24.06 7.83 -33.19
CA PRO A 53 -23.73 6.85 -32.17
C PRO A 53 -22.28 7.11 -31.78
N SER A 54 -22.09 7.74 -30.62
CA SER A 54 -20.81 7.77 -29.93
C SER A 54 -20.33 6.34 -29.86
N SER A 55 -19.12 6.08 -30.35
CA SER A 55 -18.40 4.83 -30.13
C SER A 55 -18.68 4.34 -28.71
N VAL A 56 -19.21 3.12 -28.58
CA VAL A 56 -19.45 2.47 -27.28
C VAL A 56 -18.25 2.75 -26.38
N VAL A 57 -18.46 3.45 -25.27
CA VAL A 57 -17.39 3.78 -24.33
C VAL A 57 -16.93 2.46 -23.74
N GLN A 58 -15.83 1.94 -24.28
CA GLN A 58 -15.24 0.68 -23.88
C GLN A 58 -14.39 0.95 -22.64
N ASP A 59 -14.75 0.36 -21.49
CA ASP A 59 -13.94 0.49 -20.28
C ASP A 59 -12.54 -0.08 -20.54
N ARG A 60 -11.52 0.60 -20.02
CA ARG A 60 -10.12 0.28 -20.29
C ARG A 60 -9.31 0.21 -19.02
N ILE A 61 -8.37 -0.72 -19.00
CA ILE A 61 -7.42 -0.90 -17.89
C ILE A 61 -5.99 -0.89 -18.38
N ILE A 62 -5.15 -0.15 -17.65
CA ILE A 62 -3.72 -0.05 -17.90
C ILE A 62 -3.00 -0.85 -16.82
N ILE A 63 -2.39 -1.96 -17.21
CA ILE A 63 -1.57 -2.81 -16.36
C ILE A 63 -0.14 -2.26 -16.38
N VAL A 64 0.39 -1.89 -15.22
CA VAL A 64 1.73 -1.29 -15.10
C VAL A 64 2.62 -2.19 -14.25
N ALA A 65 3.72 -2.66 -14.83
CA ALA A 65 4.68 -3.52 -14.16
C ALA A 65 6.11 -3.19 -14.56
N ASN A 66 7.10 -3.74 -13.84
CA ASN A 66 8.50 -3.50 -14.19
C ASN A 66 8.84 -3.94 -15.63
N GLN A 67 8.28 -5.06 -16.09
CA GLN A 67 8.55 -5.62 -17.42
C GLN A 67 7.26 -5.85 -18.20
N LEU A 68 7.31 -5.61 -19.50
CA LEU A 68 6.20 -5.95 -20.41
C LEU A 68 6.06 -7.46 -20.57
N PRO A 69 4.84 -7.99 -20.80
CA PRO A 69 4.59 -9.40 -21.09
C PRO A 69 4.99 -9.79 -22.53
N VAL A 70 6.13 -9.31 -23.02
CA VAL A 70 6.62 -9.61 -24.38
C VAL A 70 8.08 -10.06 -24.37
N LYS A 71 8.40 -11.02 -25.23
CA LYS A 71 9.77 -11.45 -25.54
C LYS A 71 10.26 -10.60 -26.71
N ALA A 72 11.35 -9.88 -26.50
CA ALA A 72 12.00 -9.05 -27.51
C ALA A 72 13.35 -9.67 -27.90
N LYS A 73 13.60 -9.81 -29.20
CA LYS A 73 14.87 -10.29 -29.75
C LYS A 73 15.30 -9.42 -30.93
N ARG A 74 16.58 -9.02 -30.97
CA ARG A 74 17.14 -8.38 -32.17
C ARG A 74 17.13 -9.39 -33.32
N ARG A 75 16.73 -8.96 -34.52
CA ARG A 75 16.72 -9.85 -35.69
C ARG A 75 18.17 -10.19 -36.09
N PRO A 76 18.45 -11.40 -36.59
CA PRO A 76 19.81 -11.82 -36.97
C PRO A 76 20.45 -10.94 -38.06
N ASP A 77 19.64 -10.26 -38.87
CA ASP A 77 20.09 -9.33 -39.91
C ASP A 77 20.47 -7.94 -39.37
N ASN A 78 20.38 -7.73 -38.05
CA ASN A 78 20.52 -6.44 -37.36
C ASN A 78 19.58 -5.33 -37.87
N LYS A 79 18.53 -5.67 -38.64
CA LYS A 79 17.56 -4.72 -39.18
C LYS A 79 16.24 -4.80 -38.42
N GLY A 80 16.27 -4.33 -37.18
CA GLY A 80 15.10 -4.19 -36.32
C GLY A 80 14.86 -5.36 -35.36
N TRP A 81 13.62 -5.46 -34.88
CA TRP A 81 13.26 -6.27 -33.72
C TRP A 81 12.17 -7.30 -34.03
N SER A 82 12.24 -8.44 -33.35
CA SER A 82 11.19 -9.48 -33.33
C SER A 82 10.56 -9.51 -31.95
N PHE A 83 9.23 -9.44 -31.91
CA PHE A 83 8.44 -9.47 -30.69
C PHE A 83 7.44 -10.62 -30.74
N SER A 84 7.26 -11.29 -29.60
CA SER A 84 6.19 -12.24 -29.35
C SER A 84 5.66 -12.03 -27.93
N TRP A 85 4.45 -12.52 -27.64
CA TRP A 85 3.98 -12.58 -26.27
C TRP A 85 4.92 -13.46 -25.42
N ASP A 86 5.07 -13.08 -24.15
CA ASP A 86 5.62 -13.96 -23.12
C ASP A 86 4.46 -14.77 -22.56
N ASP A 87 4.18 -15.91 -23.16
CA ASP A 87 3.05 -16.78 -22.77
C ASP A 87 3.17 -17.24 -21.31
N ASP A 88 4.34 -17.18 -20.68
CA ASP A 88 4.52 -17.54 -19.26
C ASP A 88 4.24 -16.37 -18.31
N SER A 89 3.90 -15.19 -18.84
CA SER A 89 3.72 -13.98 -18.04
C SER A 89 2.37 -13.98 -17.32
N LEU A 90 2.42 -13.91 -15.99
CA LEU A 90 1.25 -13.65 -15.16
C LEU A 90 0.45 -12.41 -15.63
N LEU A 91 1.15 -11.38 -16.12
CA LEU A 91 0.53 -10.14 -16.58
C LEU A 91 -0.27 -10.33 -17.87
N LEU A 92 0.09 -11.32 -18.69
CA LEU A 92 -0.70 -11.66 -19.86
C LEU A 92 -1.99 -12.38 -19.43
N HIS A 93 -1.84 -13.43 -18.61
CA HIS A 93 -2.95 -14.28 -18.18
C HIS A 93 -4.01 -13.60 -17.30
N LEU A 94 -3.65 -12.51 -16.60
CA LEU A 94 -4.64 -11.78 -15.80
C LEU A 94 -5.75 -11.17 -16.67
N LYS A 95 -5.53 -11.04 -17.98
CA LYS A 95 -6.56 -10.56 -18.91
C LYS A 95 -7.80 -11.46 -18.89
N ASP A 96 -7.64 -12.76 -18.64
CA ASP A 96 -8.72 -13.74 -18.75
C ASP A 96 -9.77 -13.62 -17.62
N GLY A 97 -9.44 -12.89 -16.54
CA GLY A 97 -10.42 -12.56 -15.49
C GLY A 97 -11.09 -11.20 -15.65
N LEU A 98 -10.64 -10.37 -16.60
CA LEU A 98 -11.25 -9.08 -16.87
C LEU A 98 -12.49 -9.24 -17.76
N PRO A 99 -13.41 -8.25 -17.81
CA PRO A 99 -14.54 -8.26 -18.74
C PRO A 99 -14.08 -8.44 -20.20
N GLU A 100 -14.83 -9.22 -21.00
CA GLU A 100 -14.46 -9.52 -22.39
C GLU A 100 -14.36 -8.28 -23.29
N ASP A 101 -15.18 -7.29 -22.98
CA ASP A 101 -15.21 -5.98 -23.63
C ASP A 101 -14.22 -4.99 -23.03
N MET A 102 -13.42 -5.33 -22.02
CA MET A 102 -12.43 -4.41 -21.47
C MET A 102 -11.17 -4.33 -22.35
N GLU A 103 -10.79 -3.13 -22.80
CA GLU A 103 -9.49 -2.94 -23.47
C GLU A 103 -8.36 -3.01 -22.42
N VAL A 104 -7.32 -3.81 -22.70
CA VAL A 104 -6.16 -3.96 -21.80
C VAL A 104 -4.91 -3.42 -22.47
N LEU A 105 -4.29 -2.44 -21.82
CA LEU A 105 -3.00 -1.86 -22.20
C LEU A 105 -1.93 -2.24 -21.18
N TYR A 106 -0.70 -2.40 -21.64
CA TYR A 106 0.44 -2.75 -20.78
C TYR A 106 1.51 -1.66 -20.81
N VAL A 107 2.00 -1.25 -19.65
CA VAL A 107 3.15 -0.33 -19.51
C VAL A 107 4.26 -1.03 -18.74
N GLY A 108 5.46 -1.09 -19.32
CA GLY A 108 6.57 -1.89 -18.78
C GLY A 108 7.90 -1.63 -19.47
N SER A 109 9.03 -2.00 -18.86
CA SER A 109 10.32 -2.01 -19.58
C SER A 109 10.50 -3.29 -20.41
N LEU A 110 11.39 -3.26 -21.40
CA LEU A 110 11.82 -4.45 -22.14
C LEU A 110 13.03 -5.10 -21.45
N ARG A 111 13.20 -6.41 -21.61
CA ARG A 111 14.38 -7.15 -21.10
C ARG A 111 15.64 -6.98 -21.97
N VAL A 112 15.60 -6.05 -22.92
CA VAL A 112 16.67 -5.77 -23.89
C VAL A 112 16.91 -4.27 -23.95
N ASP A 113 18.14 -3.87 -24.25
CA ASP A 113 18.46 -2.47 -24.47
C ASP A 113 18.11 -2.07 -25.91
N VAL A 114 17.45 -0.93 -26.06
CA VAL A 114 16.97 -0.41 -27.36
C VAL A 114 17.57 0.98 -27.57
N ASP A 115 18.35 1.12 -28.63
CA ASP A 115 19.00 2.37 -28.99
C ASP A 115 17.99 3.49 -29.16
N SER A 116 18.33 4.69 -28.69
CA SER A 116 17.42 5.85 -28.69
C SER A 116 16.89 6.21 -30.08
N SER A 117 17.62 5.91 -31.15
CA SER A 117 17.16 6.12 -32.53
C SER A 117 16.04 5.18 -32.97
N GLU A 118 15.89 4.02 -32.33
CA GLU A 118 14.90 2.99 -32.67
C GLU A 118 13.70 2.98 -31.70
N GLN A 119 13.76 3.74 -30.60
CA GLN A 119 12.75 3.69 -29.52
C GLN A 119 11.35 4.10 -29.99
N GLU A 120 11.23 5.06 -30.91
CA GLU A 120 9.93 5.49 -31.44
C GLU A 120 9.28 4.39 -32.29
N ASP A 121 10.02 3.82 -33.23
CA ASP A 121 9.55 2.74 -34.11
C ASP A 121 9.16 1.50 -33.29
N VAL A 122 9.95 1.15 -32.27
CA VAL A 122 9.65 0.07 -31.34
C VAL A 122 8.39 0.36 -30.53
N SER A 123 8.22 1.60 -30.04
CA SER A 123 7.03 2.00 -29.27
C SER A 123 5.76 1.88 -30.10
N GLN A 124 5.78 2.40 -31.33
CA GLN A 124 4.64 2.34 -32.24
C GLN A 124 4.27 0.89 -32.56
N LEU A 125 5.26 0.06 -32.89
CA LEU A 125 5.04 -1.35 -33.21
C LEU A 125 4.46 -2.14 -32.02
N LEU A 126 4.97 -1.90 -30.81
CA LEU A 126 4.48 -2.55 -29.59
C LEU A 126 3.06 -2.10 -29.24
N LEU A 127 2.73 -0.82 -29.43
CA LEU A 127 1.39 -0.29 -29.19
C LEU A 127 0.38 -0.90 -30.17
N ASP A 128 0.69 -0.89 -31.47
CA ASP A 128 -0.22 -1.33 -32.52
C ASP A 128 -0.48 -2.85 -32.47
N ARG A 129 0.57 -3.64 -32.25
CA ARG A 129 0.49 -5.12 -32.32
C ARG A 129 0.23 -5.79 -30.98
N PHE A 130 0.69 -5.20 -29.88
CA PHE A 130 0.69 -5.81 -28.56
C PHE A 130 0.00 -4.95 -27.50
N LYS A 131 -0.53 -3.76 -27.84
CA LYS A 131 -1.13 -2.85 -26.85
C LYS A 131 -0.16 -2.56 -25.68
N CYS A 132 1.13 -2.56 -25.98
CA CYS A 132 2.22 -2.40 -25.03
C CYS A 132 2.93 -1.06 -25.25
N VAL A 133 3.18 -0.34 -24.16
CA VAL A 133 3.91 0.92 -24.14
C VAL A 133 5.22 0.72 -23.37
N PRO A 134 6.38 0.76 -24.06
CA PRO A 134 7.67 0.54 -23.42
C PRO A 134 8.12 1.74 -22.59
N ALA A 135 8.56 1.48 -21.36
CA ALA A 135 9.30 2.39 -20.51
C ALA A 135 10.80 2.15 -20.69
N PHE A 136 11.44 2.91 -21.57
CA PHE A 136 12.90 2.88 -21.74
C PHE A 136 13.59 3.57 -20.57
N LEU A 137 14.36 2.80 -19.81
CA LEU A 137 15.15 3.29 -18.68
C LEU A 137 16.60 3.48 -19.13
N PRO A 138 17.21 4.68 -18.92
CA PRO A 138 18.63 4.87 -19.16
C PRO A 138 19.47 3.82 -18.40
N PRO A 139 20.57 3.28 -18.98
CA PRO A 139 21.32 2.18 -18.36
C PRO A 139 21.81 2.44 -16.92
N ASP A 140 22.26 3.67 -16.62
CA ASP A 140 22.68 4.04 -15.25
C ASP A 140 21.49 4.05 -14.27
N ILE A 141 20.33 4.54 -14.71
CA ILE A 141 19.10 4.51 -13.90
C ILE A 141 18.67 3.06 -13.71
N LEU A 142 18.60 2.25 -14.78
CA LEU A 142 18.21 0.85 -14.71
C LEU A 142 19.07 0.07 -13.71
N SER A 143 20.39 0.23 -13.78
CA SER A 143 21.32 -0.43 -12.85
C SER A 143 21.04 -0.04 -11.40
N LYS A 144 20.99 1.26 -11.09
CA LYS A 144 20.77 1.75 -9.72
C LYS A 144 19.36 1.46 -9.19
N PHE A 145 18.35 1.53 -10.05
CA PHE A 145 16.97 1.22 -9.72
C PHE A 145 16.76 -0.28 -9.49
N TYR A 146 17.07 -1.10 -10.49
CA TYR A 146 16.71 -2.52 -10.48
C TYR A 146 17.72 -3.34 -9.69
N HIS A 147 19.00 -3.29 -10.07
CA HIS A 147 20.03 -4.07 -9.38
C HIS A 147 20.37 -3.48 -8.01
N GLY A 148 20.44 -2.15 -7.89
CA GLY A 148 20.65 -1.45 -6.62
C GLY A 148 19.41 -1.49 -5.71
N PHE A 149 18.52 -0.51 -5.82
CA PHE A 149 17.45 -0.33 -4.85
C PHE A 149 16.48 -1.52 -4.76
N CYS A 150 16.04 -2.06 -5.89
CA CYS A 150 15.08 -3.17 -5.90
C CYS A 150 15.71 -4.49 -5.42
N LYS A 151 16.85 -4.91 -5.98
CA LYS A 151 17.44 -6.23 -5.69
C LYS A 151 18.42 -6.26 -4.52
N GLN A 152 19.13 -5.17 -4.20
CA GLN A 152 20.04 -5.12 -3.05
C GLN A 152 19.38 -4.59 -1.77
N HIS A 153 18.32 -3.76 -1.86
CA HIS A 153 17.66 -3.23 -0.66
C HIS A 153 16.25 -3.79 -0.43
N LEU A 154 15.30 -3.55 -1.35
CA LEU A 154 13.90 -3.94 -1.12
C LEU A 154 13.72 -5.45 -1.04
N TRP A 155 14.32 -6.21 -1.97
CA TRP A 155 14.17 -7.66 -2.04
C TRP A 155 14.68 -8.36 -0.77
N PRO A 156 15.93 -8.14 -0.31
CA PRO A 156 16.40 -8.65 0.98
C PRO A 156 15.51 -8.26 2.16
N LEU A 157 15.16 -6.98 2.26
CA LEU A 157 14.36 -6.48 3.38
C LEU A 157 12.99 -7.15 3.44
N PHE A 158 12.31 -7.30 2.31
CA PHE A 158 10.98 -7.92 2.25
C PHE A 158 11.04 -9.43 2.52
N HIS A 159 12.22 -10.04 2.34
CA HIS A 159 12.49 -11.44 2.66
C HIS A 159 13.21 -11.62 4.01
N TYR A 160 13.09 -10.62 4.91
CA TYR A 160 13.57 -10.68 6.30
C TYR A 160 15.10 -10.77 6.45
N MET A 161 15.86 -10.38 5.43
CA MET A 161 17.30 -10.20 5.52
C MET A 161 17.61 -8.73 5.85
N LEU A 162 18.08 -8.51 7.09
CA LEU A 162 18.55 -7.20 7.51
C LEU A 162 19.97 -6.93 6.98
N PRO A 163 20.30 -5.66 6.69
CA PRO A 163 21.64 -5.30 6.25
C PRO A 163 22.62 -5.29 7.44
N PHE A 164 23.14 -6.47 7.80
CA PHE A 164 24.08 -6.62 8.94
C PHE A 164 25.52 -6.22 8.59
N SER A 165 25.89 -6.24 7.30
CA SER A 165 27.25 -5.89 6.85
C SER A 165 27.22 -5.15 5.52
N ALA A 166 28.35 -4.58 5.12
CA ALA A 166 28.48 -3.96 3.79
C ALA A 166 28.24 -4.98 2.66
N ASN A 167 28.47 -6.26 2.92
CA ASN A 167 28.32 -7.33 1.95
C ASN A 167 26.89 -7.87 1.88
N HIS A 168 26.17 -7.90 3.01
CA HIS A 168 24.82 -8.46 3.11
C HIS A 168 23.80 -7.31 3.17
N GLY A 169 23.09 -7.03 2.07
CA GLY A 169 22.00 -6.03 1.99
C GLY A 169 22.44 -4.54 1.88
N GLY A 170 23.72 -4.23 2.08
CA GLY A 170 24.32 -2.91 1.87
C GLY A 170 23.83 -1.79 2.81
N ARG A 171 24.66 -0.76 3.05
CA ARG A 171 24.17 0.46 3.72
C ARG A 171 23.22 1.20 2.79
N PHE A 172 22.20 1.87 3.35
CA PHE A 172 21.29 2.68 2.55
C PHE A 172 22.05 3.74 1.74
N ASP A 173 21.89 3.67 0.43
CA ASP A 173 22.43 4.66 -0.51
C ASP A 173 21.29 5.54 -1.05
N ARG A 174 21.40 6.85 -0.79
CA ARG A 174 20.43 7.84 -1.22
C ARG A 174 20.32 7.92 -2.75
N SER A 175 21.41 7.69 -3.48
CA SER A 175 21.43 7.74 -4.94
C SER A 175 20.62 6.61 -5.57
N LEU A 176 20.58 5.43 -4.92
CA LEU A 176 19.74 4.30 -5.34
C LEU A 176 18.26 4.63 -5.17
N TRP A 177 17.88 5.27 -4.06
CA TRP A 177 16.52 5.77 -3.87
C TRP A 177 16.16 6.85 -4.91
N GLU A 178 17.07 7.75 -5.26
CA GLU A 178 16.83 8.76 -6.31
C GLU A 178 16.61 8.10 -7.67
N ALA A 179 17.41 7.08 -8.02
CA ALA A 179 17.21 6.29 -9.24
C ALA A 179 15.87 5.55 -9.23
N TYR A 180 15.44 5.02 -8.08
CA TYR A 180 14.14 4.37 -7.94
C TYR A 180 12.97 5.34 -8.17
N VAL A 181 13.06 6.54 -7.60
CA VAL A 181 12.09 7.62 -7.81
C VAL A 181 12.11 8.10 -9.27
N ALA A 182 13.29 8.23 -9.88
CA ALA A 182 13.45 8.64 -11.28
C ALA A 182 12.87 7.60 -12.25
N ALA A 183 13.14 6.31 -12.04
CA ALA A 183 12.54 5.23 -12.82
C ALA A 183 11.01 5.27 -12.74
N ASN A 184 10.45 5.34 -11.52
CA ASN A 184 9.00 5.44 -11.32
C ASN A 184 8.40 6.70 -11.99
N LYS A 185 9.14 7.80 -12.05
CA LYS A 185 8.73 9.00 -12.79
C LYS A 185 8.66 8.73 -14.30
N ILE A 186 9.63 8.00 -14.88
CA ILE A 186 9.60 7.59 -16.30
C ILE A 186 8.37 6.70 -16.56
N PHE A 187 8.11 5.71 -15.70
CA PHE A 187 6.88 4.90 -15.80
C PHE A 187 5.62 5.76 -15.75
N SER A 188 5.57 6.75 -14.84
CA SER A 188 4.40 7.64 -14.76
C SER A 188 4.18 8.44 -16.04
N GLN A 189 5.24 8.86 -16.72
CA GLN A 189 5.12 9.60 -17.98
C GLN A 189 4.49 8.71 -19.06
N ARG A 190 4.94 7.45 -19.18
CA ARG A 190 4.39 6.50 -20.14
C ARG A 190 2.93 6.13 -19.88
N VAL A 191 2.53 6.04 -18.62
CA VAL A 191 1.10 5.86 -18.27
C VAL A 191 0.30 7.11 -18.68
N ILE A 192 0.79 8.31 -18.36
CA ILE A 192 0.10 9.57 -18.64
C ILE A 192 -0.09 9.81 -20.15
N GLU A 193 0.85 9.35 -20.99
CA GLU A 193 0.76 9.48 -22.46
C GLU A 193 -0.48 8.81 -23.06
N ILE A 194 -0.95 7.72 -22.47
CA ILE A 194 -2.09 6.93 -23.01
C ILE A 194 -3.36 7.02 -22.16
N LEU A 195 -3.28 7.61 -20.96
CA LEU A 195 -4.33 7.59 -19.97
C LEU A 195 -5.49 8.55 -20.29
N SER A 196 -6.71 8.01 -20.20
CA SER A 196 -7.98 8.73 -20.15
C SER A 196 -8.45 8.77 -18.69
N PRO A 197 -8.19 9.85 -17.93
CA PRO A 197 -8.22 9.82 -16.46
C PRO A 197 -9.61 9.63 -15.84
N GLU A 198 -10.68 9.95 -16.56
CA GLU A 198 -12.06 9.75 -16.09
C GLU A 198 -12.57 8.33 -16.42
N ASP A 199 -12.04 7.68 -17.46
CA ASP A 199 -12.57 6.43 -18.04
C ASP A 199 -11.70 5.20 -17.75
N ASP A 200 -10.42 5.39 -17.46
CA ASP A 200 -9.49 4.28 -17.29
C ASP A 200 -9.32 3.84 -15.82
N TYR A 201 -8.99 2.56 -15.66
CA TYR A 201 -8.39 1.99 -14.47
C TYR A 201 -6.87 1.83 -14.66
N VAL A 202 -6.09 2.03 -13.60
CA VAL A 202 -4.66 1.70 -13.59
C VAL A 202 -4.38 0.67 -12.52
N TRP A 203 -3.79 -0.45 -12.92
CA TRP A 203 -3.41 -1.51 -11.99
C TRP A 203 -1.88 -1.69 -11.98
N ILE A 204 -1.27 -1.30 -10.86
CA ILE A 204 0.18 -1.27 -10.66
C ILE A 204 0.62 -2.55 -9.95
N HIS A 205 1.70 -3.17 -10.44
CA HIS A 205 2.23 -4.42 -9.90
C HIS A 205 3.63 -4.28 -9.30
N ASP A 206 3.72 -4.80 -8.08
CA ASP A 206 4.93 -5.21 -7.38
C ASP A 206 5.85 -4.11 -6.82
N TYR A 207 6.84 -4.54 -6.02
CA TYR A 207 7.72 -3.67 -5.23
C TYR A 207 8.58 -2.70 -6.06
N HIS A 208 8.71 -2.94 -7.37
CA HIS A 208 9.42 -2.05 -8.29
C HIS A 208 8.74 -0.69 -8.46
N LEU A 209 7.41 -0.64 -8.28
CA LEU A 209 6.60 0.52 -8.63
C LEU A 209 5.77 1.09 -7.46
N MET A 210 6.23 0.90 -6.22
CA MET A 210 5.47 1.29 -5.02
C MET A 210 5.25 2.80 -4.88
N VAL A 211 6.09 3.61 -5.55
CA VAL A 211 5.97 5.08 -5.52
C VAL A 211 5.21 5.67 -6.72
N LEU A 212 4.95 4.86 -7.75
CA LEU A 212 4.17 5.25 -8.92
C LEU A 212 2.78 5.83 -8.59
N PRO A 213 2.00 5.30 -7.62
CA PRO A 213 0.68 5.85 -7.34
C PRO A 213 0.71 7.33 -6.94
N THR A 214 1.76 7.80 -6.27
CA THR A 214 1.91 9.24 -5.94
C THR A 214 2.04 10.09 -7.19
N PHE A 215 2.82 9.67 -8.18
CA PHE A 215 3.03 10.45 -9.40
C PHE A 215 1.74 10.59 -10.20
N LEU A 216 0.99 9.49 -10.34
CA LEU A 216 -0.27 9.49 -11.07
C LEU A 216 -1.35 10.29 -10.32
N ARG A 217 -1.51 10.07 -9.01
CA ARG A 217 -2.51 10.77 -8.19
C ARG A 217 -2.27 12.27 -8.13
N ARG A 218 -1.01 12.71 -8.14
CA ARG A 218 -0.64 14.14 -8.20
C ARG A 218 -1.14 14.85 -9.45
N ARG A 219 -1.21 14.12 -10.57
CA ARG A 219 -1.72 14.66 -11.83
C ARG A 219 -3.24 14.50 -11.93
N PHE A 220 -3.76 13.38 -11.44
CA PHE A 220 -5.16 12.98 -11.56
C PHE A 220 -5.71 12.51 -10.21
N ASN A 221 -6.30 13.43 -9.44
CA ASN A 221 -6.75 13.16 -8.06
C ASN A 221 -7.84 12.07 -7.97
N ARG A 222 -8.63 11.86 -9.03
CA ARG A 222 -9.79 10.93 -9.08
C ARG A 222 -9.51 9.63 -9.84
N LEU A 223 -8.30 9.45 -10.37
CA LEU A 223 -7.90 8.27 -11.15
C LEU A 223 -8.21 6.97 -10.38
N ARG A 224 -8.79 5.96 -11.04
CA ARG A 224 -9.09 4.68 -10.39
C ARG A 224 -7.83 3.82 -10.39
N MET A 225 -7.28 3.52 -9.21
CA MET A 225 -5.98 2.86 -9.10
C MET A 225 -5.97 1.68 -8.12
N GLY A 226 -5.50 0.53 -8.61
CA GLY A 226 -5.12 -0.61 -7.78
C GLY A 226 -3.61 -0.78 -7.71
N PHE A 227 -3.13 -1.34 -6.60
CA PHE A 227 -1.76 -1.83 -6.45
C PHE A 227 -1.79 -3.26 -5.95
N PHE A 228 -0.94 -4.15 -6.47
CA PHE A 228 -0.80 -5.51 -5.95
C PHE A 228 0.67 -5.85 -5.68
N LEU A 229 1.01 -6.27 -4.46
CA LEU A 229 2.35 -6.69 -4.08
C LEU A 229 2.51 -8.21 -4.23
N HIS A 230 3.44 -8.66 -5.08
CA HIS A 230 3.71 -10.08 -5.30
C HIS A 230 4.77 -10.65 -4.35
N SER A 231 5.61 -9.77 -3.79
CA SER A 231 6.55 -10.14 -2.72
C SER A 231 5.87 -10.19 -1.34
N PRO A 232 6.50 -10.80 -0.32
CA PRO A 232 6.06 -10.63 1.06
C PRO A 232 6.08 -9.16 1.46
N PHE A 233 5.27 -8.79 2.46
CA PHE A 233 5.42 -7.52 3.17
C PHE A 233 5.93 -7.79 4.58
N PRO A 234 7.09 -7.22 4.98
CA PRO A 234 7.74 -7.58 6.23
C PRO A 234 7.05 -6.96 7.44
N SER A 235 7.28 -7.54 8.62
CA SER A 235 6.76 -7.00 9.89
C SER A 235 7.26 -5.56 10.15
N SER A 236 6.56 -4.83 11.03
CA SER A 236 6.93 -3.44 11.35
C SER A 236 8.35 -3.30 11.88
N GLU A 237 8.86 -4.30 12.60
CA GLU A 237 10.23 -4.31 13.14
C GLU A 237 11.30 -4.40 12.05
N ILE A 238 11.03 -5.15 10.99
CA ILE A 238 11.94 -5.24 9.85
C ILE A 238 11.74 -4.02 8.95
N TYR A 239 10.49 -3.67 8.61
CA TYR A 239 10.17 -2.57 7.71
C TYR A 239 10.70 -1.22 8.21
N ARG A 240 10.71 -0.98 9.54
CA ARG A 240 11.20 0.29 10.12
C ARG A 240 12.69 0.56 9.90
N THR A 241 13.46 -0.47 9.54
CA THR A 241 14.87 -0.32 9.20
C THR A 241 15.09 0.39 7.86
N LEU A 242 14.06 0.43 6.99
CA LEU A 242 14.10 1.18 5.73
C LEU A 242 14.05 2.70 6.01
N PRO A 243 15.05 3.48 5.56
CA PRO A 243 15.05 4.93 5.81
C PRO A 243 13.92 5.69 5.13
N VAL A 244 13.43 5.20 3.99
CA VAL A 244 12.37 5.82 3.16
C VAL A 244 11.00 5.15 3.34
N ARG A 245 10.81 4.50 4.49
CA ARG A 245 9.60 3.73 4.84
C ARG A 245 8.31 4.55 4.76
N GLU A 246 8.33 5.79 5.24
CA GLU A 246 7.13 6.62 5.27
C GLU A 246 6.73 7.07 3.86
N GLU A 247 7.70 7.42 3.02
CA GLU A 247 7.49 7.82 1.64
C GLU A 247 6.83 6.69 0.85
N ILE A 248 7.30 5.45 1.01
CA ILE A 248 6.72 4.28 0.35
C ILE A 248 5.31 3.99 0.86
N LEU A 249 5.07 3.99 2.17
CA LEU A 249 3.72 3.79 2.72
C LEU A 249 2.76 4.87 2.21
N LYS A 250 3.10 6.15 2.35
CA LYS A 250 2.29 7.28 1.86
C LYS A 250 2.04 7.16 0.36
N ALA A 251 3.01 6.68 -0.40
CA ALA A 251 2.83 6.48 -1.82
C ALA A 251 1.85 5.37 -2.16
N LEU A 252 1.93 4.21 -1.50
CA LEU A 252 0.95 3.14 -1.66
C LEU A 252 -0.47 3.60 -1.31
N LEU A 253 -0.64 4.44 -0.28
CA LEU A 253 -1.93 5.00 0.15
C LEU A 253 -2.56 6.00 -0.84
N ASN A 254 -1.84 6.37 -1.90
CA ASN A 254 -2.44 7.06 -3.05
C ASN A 254 -3.18 6.08 -4.00
N SER A 255 -3.15 4.77 -3.74
CA SER A 255 -3.98 3.76 -4.41
C SER A 255 -5.36 3.67 -3.73
N ASP A 256 -6.34 3.13 -4.45
CA ASP A 256 -7.70 2.92 -3.93
C ASP A 256 -7.86 1.51 -3.38
N LEU A 257 -7.25 0.52 -4.04
CA LEU A 257 -7.19 -0.86 -3.57
C LEU A 257 -5.74 -1.35 -3.52
N ILE A 258 -5.32 -1.96 -2.41
CA ILE A 258 -3.99 -2.56 -2.24
C ILE A 258 -4.14 -4.07 -1.98
N GLY A 259 -3.51 -4.88 -2.82
CA GLY A 259 -3.56 -6.34 -2.77
C GLY A 259 -2.30 -7.00 -2.23
N PHE A 260 -2.49 -8.08 -1.47
CA PHE A 260 -1.43 -8.97 -0.97
C PHE A 260 -1.83 -10.44 -1.13
N HIS A 261 -0.86 -11.35 -1.20
CA HIS A 261 -1.15 -12.79 -1.30
C HIS A 261 -1.77 -13.41 -0.05
N THR A 262 -1.28 -13.04 1.13
CA THR A 262 -1.69 -13.65 2.41
C THR A 262 -2.16 -12.61 3.41
N PHE A 263 -2.95 -13.06 4.39
CA PHE A 263 -3.39 -12.20 5.49
C PHE A 263 -2.20 -11.68 6.31
N ASP A 264 -1.13 -12.45 6.48
CA ASP A 264 0.05 -12.01 7.21
C ASP A 264 0.73 -10.81 6.57
N TYR A 265 0.88 -10.81 5.24
CA TYR A 265 1.49 -9.68 4.53
C TYR A 265 0.62 -8.43 4.65
N ALA A 266 -0.70 -8.56 4.47
CA ALA A 266 -1.64 -7.46 4.65
C ALA A 266 -1.64 -6.93 6.10
N ARG A 267 -1.65 -7.82 7.10
CA ARG A 267 -1.57 -7.47 8.51
C ARG A 267 -0.29 -6.72 8.85
N HIS A 268 0.84 -7.11 8.27
CA HIS A 268 2.10 -6.40 8.44
C HIS A 268 2.08 -4.99 7.83
N PHE A 269 1.50 -4.83 6.63
CA PHE A 269 1.29 -3.52 6.02
C PHE A 269 0.40 -2.61 6.88
N LEU A 270 -0.73 -3.14 7.37
CA LEU A 270 -1.65 -2.42 8.25
C LEU A 270 -0.97 -2.01 9.56
N SER A 271 -0.18 -2.91 10.16
CA SER A 271 0.59 -2.61 11.37
C SER A 271 1.63 -1.50 11.12
N CYS A 272 2.28 -1.49 9.95
CA CYS A 272 3.20 -0.41 9.58
C CYS A 272 2.46 0.92 9.42
N CYS A 273 1.29 0.94 8.76
CA CYS A 273 0.48 2.15 8.63
C CYS A 273 0.01 2.67 10.00
N SER A 274 -0.41 1.79 10.90
CA SER A 274 -0.80 2.16 12.26
C SER A 274 0.38 2.73 13.06
N ARG A 275 1.50 2.00 13.15
CA ARG A 275 2.65 2.39 13.97
C ARG A 275 3.39 3.62 13.44
N MET A 276 3.49 3.79 12.12
CA MET A 276 4.28 4.86 11.50
C MET A 276 3.46 6.09 11.11
N LEU A 277 2.18 5.90 10.76
CA LEU A 277 1.32 6.97 10.26
C LEU A 277 0.14 7.27 11.20
N GLY A 278 -0.05 6.49 12.27
CA GLY A 278 -1.16 6.67 13.21
C GLY A 278 -2.52 6.35 12.60
N LEU A 279 -2.56 5.52 11.55
CA LEU A 279 -3.79 5.20 10.83
C LEU A 279 -4.46 3.96 11.42
N GLU A 280 -5.77 4.05 11.61
CA GLU A 280 -6.61 2.93 12.03
C GLU A 280 -7.27 2.29 10.82
N TYR A 281 -7.40 0.96 10.85
CA TYR A 281 -8.14 0.21 9.84
C TYR A 281 -9.37 -0.43 10.47
N GLN A 282 -10.41 -0.60 9.65
CA GLN A 282 -11.65 -1.25 10.06
C GLN A 282 -11.89 -2.48 9.19
N SER A 283 -12.37 -3.55 9.82
CA SER A 283 -12.93 -4.70 9.10
C SER A 283 -14.45 -4.66 9.23
N LYS A 284 -15.16 -4.55 8.11
CA LYS A 284 -16.63 -4.54 8.06
C LYS A 284 -17.12 -5.48 6.96
N ARG A 285 -17.97 -6.46 7.32
CA ARG A 285 -18.57 -7.43 6.39
C ARG A 285 -17.55 -8.15 5.48
N GLY A 286 -16.38 -8.48 6.02
CA GLY A 286 -15.29 -9.12 5.28
C GLY A 286 -14.38 -8.19 4.47
N TYR A 287 -14.65 -6.87 4.45
CA TYR A 287 -13.79 -5.88 3.81
C TYR A 287 -12.90 -5.19 4.83
N ILE A 288 -11.60 -5.13 4.53
CA ILE A 288 -10.64 -4.36 5.30
C ILE A 288 -10.41 -3.04 4.57
N GLY A 289 -10.60 -1.93 5.29
CA GLY A 289 -10.39 -0.60 4.73
C GLY A 289 -9.75 0.34 5.73
N MET A 290 -8.97 1.29 5.22
CA MET A 290 -8.32 2.32 6.01
C MET A 290 -8.78 3.70 5.54
N GLU A 291 -9.16 4.56 6.49
CA GLU A 291 -9.49 5.95 6.20
C GLU A 291 -8.19 6.73 5.98
N TYR A 292 -8.10 7.44 4.86
CA TYR A 292 -6.95 8.27 4.51
C TYR A 292 -7.39 9.58 3.86
N TYR A 293 -7.55 10.62 4.68
CA TYR A 293 -7.93 11.97 4.25
C TYR A 293 -9.28 12.04 3.50
N GLY A 294 -10.29 11.40 4.05
CA GLY A 294 -11.63 11.27 3.50
C GLY A 294 -11.75 10.26 2.35
N ARG A 295 -10.68 9.53 2.03
CA ARG A 295 -10.71 8.36 1.13
C ARG A 295 -10.73 7.08 1.94
N THR A 296 -11.31 6.02 1.39
CA THR A 296 -11.16 4.67 1.93
C THR A 296 -10.21 3.90 1.04
N VAL A 297 -9.05 3.52 1.57
CA VAL A 297 -8.10 2.62 0.91
C VAL A 297 -8.47 1.20 1.28
N GLY A 298 -8.95 0.42 0.30
CA GLY A 298 -9.30 -0.98 0.49
C GLY A 298 -8.08 -1.88 0.53
N ILE A 299 -8.13 -2.95 1.32
CA ILE A 299 -7.10 -3.98 1.40
C ILE A 299 -7.68 -5.30 0.91
N LYS A 300 -7.10 -5.85 -0.16
CA LYS A 300 -7.46 -7.16 -0.72
C LYS A 300 -6.41 -8.19 -0.32
N ILE A 301 -6.86 -9.35 0.10
CA ILE A 301 -6.01 -10.50 0.36
C ILE A 301 -6.45 -11.60 -0.58
N MET A 302 -5.57 -12.00 -1.49
CA MET A 302 -5.86 -13.09 -2.40
C MET A 302 -4.57 -13.69 -2.98
N PRO A 303 -4.34 -15.00 -2.81
CA PRO A 303 -3.25 -15.69 -3.48
C PRO A 303 -3.49 -15.66 -5.00
N VAL A 304 -2.42 -15.47 -5.77
CA VAL A 304 -2.49 -15.56 -7.23
C VAL A 304 -2.43 -17.03 -7.66
N GLY A 305 -3.24 -17.39 -8.65
CA GLY A 305 -3.28 -18.72 -9.25
C GLY A 305 -2.41 -18.87 -10.51
N ILE A 306 -2.53 -20.02 -11.16
CA ILE A 306 -1.91 -20.31 -12.46
C ILE A 306 -2.95 -20.31 -13.59
N HIS A 307 -2.51 -20.29 -14.84
CA HIS A 307 -3.41 -20.43 -15.98
C HIS A 307 -3.59 -21.92 -16.35
N MET A 308 -4.75 -22.49 -16.05
CA MET A 308 -5.00 -23.93 -16.23
C MET A 308 -4.83 -24.40 -17.70
N GLY A 309 -5.45 -23.70 -18.66
CA GLY A 309 -5.42 -24.11 -20.08
C GLY A 309 -4.03 -24.05 -20.72
N GLN A 310 -3.18 -23.11 -20.30
CA GLN A 310 -1.81 -22.98 -20.74
C GLN A 310 -0.96 -24.19 -20.29
N ILE A 311 -1.04 -24.55 -19.00
CA ILE A 311 -0.33 -25.72 -18.46
C ILE A 311 -0.79 -27.01 -19.15
N GLN A 312 -2.09 -27.16 -19.40
CA GLN A 312 -2.63 -28.30 -20.17
C GLN A 312 -2.10 -28.34 -21.61
N SER A 313 -1.98 -27.19 -22.27
CA SER A 313 -1.43 -27.09 -23.63
C SER A 313 0.06 -27.45 -23.65
N ILE A 314 0.82 -27.01 -22.65
CA ILE A 314 2.23 -27.33 -22.46
C ILE A 314 2.43 -28.85 -22.26
N LEU A 315 1.57 -29.50 -21.46
CA LEU A 315 1.63 -30.96 -21.28
C LEU A 315 1.46 -31.69 -22.62
N GLY A 316 0.49 -31.26 -23.43
CA GLY A 316 0.30 -31.80 -24.77
C GLY A 316 1.49 -31.59 -25.70
N LEU A 317 2.34 -30.56 -25.47
CA LEU A 317 3.60 -30.37 -26.19
C LEU A 317 4.70 -31.30 -25.66
N ALA A 318 4.83 -31.45 -24.34
CA ALA A 318 5.82 -32.33 -23.73
C ALA A 318 5.65 -33.80 -24.15
N ASP A 319 4.39 -34.25 -24.28
CA ASP A 319 4.07 -35.58 -24.80
C ASP A 319 4.44 -35.72 -26.28
N LYS A 320 4.16 -34.69 -27.10
CA LYS A 320 4.55 -34.67 -28.53
C LYS A 320 6.05 -34.66 -28.75
N GLU A 321 6.80 -34.06 -27.84
CA GLU A 321 8.27 -34.00 -27.87
C GLU A 321 8.92 -35.26 -27.27
N TRP A 322 8.14 -36.28 -26.89
CA TRP A 322 8.61 -37.55 -26.28
C TRP A 322 9.40 -37.35 -24.98
N ARG A 323 9.36 -36.14 -24.40
CA ARG A 323 10.23 -35.76 -23.28
C ARG A 323 9.89 -36.50 -22.00
N VAL A 324 8.61 -36.81 -21.79
CA VAL A 324 8.14 -37.61 -20.66
C VAL A 324 8.74 -39.01 -20.72
N GLU A 325 8.74 -39.64 -21.90
CA GLU A 325 9.22 -41.02 -22.07
C GLU A 325 10.74 -41.11 -21.92
N GLU A 326 11.48 -40.14 -22.48
CA GLU A 326 12.93 -40.03 -22.27
C GLU A 326 13.30 -39.95 -20.78
N LEU A 327 12.59 -39.12 -20.02
CA LEU A 327 12.84 -38.96 -18.58
C LEU A 327 12.40 -40.21 -17.80
N LYS A 328 11.31 -40.88 -18.17
CA LYS A 328 10.91 -42.16 -17.56
C LYS A 328 11.99 -43.23 -17.77
N GLN A 329 12.56 -43.32 -18.97
CA GLN A 329 13.66 -44.24 -19.25
C GLN A 329 14.92 -43.86 -18.47
N GLN A 330 15.27 -42.58 -18.41
CA GLN A 330 16.42 -42.09 -17.65
C GLN A 330 16.33 -42.42 -16.15
N PHE A 331 15.12 -42.32 -15.58
CA PHE A 331 14.86 -42.54 -14.16
C PHE A 331 14.16 -43.89 -13.87
N GLU A 332 14.30 -44.87 -14.77
CA GLU A 332 13.68 -46.17 -14.59
C GLU A 332 14.11 -46.82 -13.25
N GLY A 333 13.14 -47.35 -12.52
CA GLY A 333 13.35 -47.95 -11.19
C GLY A 333 13.67 -46.97 -10.06
N LYS A 334 13.65 -45.66 -10.32
CA LYS A 334 13.98 -44.60 -9.34
C LYS A 334 12.76 -43.76 -8.99
N THR A 335 12.71 -43.29 -7.75
CA THR A 335 11.72 -42.32 -7.25
C THR A 335 12.30 -40.91 -7.37
N VAL A 336 11.69 -40.07 -8.21
CA VAL A 336 12.15 -38.70 -8.45
C VAL A 336 11.51 -37.73 -7.46
N LEU A 337 12.35 -37.03 -6.71
CA LEU A 337 12.00 -35.80 -6.01
C LEU A 337 12.48 -34.61 -6.87
N LEU A 338 11.69 -33.55 -6.94
CA LEU A 338 11.95 -32.42 -7.83
C LEU A 338 12.00 -31.10 -7.05
N GLY A 339 13.07 -30.35 -7.29
CA GLY A 339 13.19 -28.94 -6.92
C GLY A 339 13.27 -28.07 -8.18
N VAL A 340 12.52 -26.96 -8.20
CA VAL A 340 12.61 -25.96 -9.27
C VAL A 340 12.61 -24.59 -8.61
N ASP A 341 13.77 -23.93 -8.61
CA ASP A 341 13.99 -22.70 -7.89
C ASP A 341 14.87 -21.74 -8.70
N ASP A 342 14.73 -20.44 -8.43
CA ASP A 342 15.69 -19.47 -8.95
C ASP A 342 16.99 -19.53 -8.13
N MET A 343 18.13 -19.20 -8.75
CA MET A 343 19.38 -18.98 -8.01
C MET A 343 19.25 -17.70 -7.15
N ASP A 344 18.80 -17.89 -5.92
CA ASP A 344 18.49 -16.84 -4.95
C ASP A 344 18.61 -17.37 -3.51
N VAL A 345 19.17 -16.55 -2.62
CA VAL A 345 19.43 -16.91 -1.21
C VAL A 345 18.17 -17.30 -0.44
N PHE A 346 17.01 -16.79 -0.83
CA PHE A 346 15.75 -17.06 -0.14
C PHE A 346 15.08 -18.37 -0.55
N LYS A 347 15.59 -19.06 -1.58
CA LYS A 347 15.01 -20.31 -2.08
C LYS A 347 15.44 -21.55 -1.30
N GLY A 348 16.45 -21.43 -0.43
CA GLY A 348 16.83 -22.52 0.48
C GLY A 348 17.23 -23.81 -0.25
N VAL A 349 17.86 -23.69 -1.42
CA VAL A 349 18.26 -24.84 -2.25
C VAL A 349 19.25 -25.71 -1.50
N ASN A 350 20.26 -25.12 -0.84
CA ASN A 350 21.22 -25.92 -0.06
C ASN A 350 20.55 -26.66 1.11
N LEU A 351 19.56 -26.05 1.79
CA LEU A 351 18.79 -26.74 2.85
C LEU A 351 18.08 -27.99 2.33
N LYS A 352 17.60 -27.95 1.07
CA LYS A 352 17.01 -29.11 0.38
C LYS A 352 18.03 -30.21 0.13
N LEU A 353 19.22 -29.84 -0.34
CA LEU A 353 20.31 -30.80 -0.58
C LEU A 353 20.76 -31.48 0.71
N LEU A 354 20.89 -30.71 1.80
CA LEU A 354 21.21 -31.24 3.12
C LEU A 354 20.11 -32.16 3.66
N ALA A 355 18.83 -31.84 3.43
CA ALA A 355 17.72 -32.70 3.79
C ALA A 355 17.72 -34.01 2.98
N MET A 356 18.04 -33.95 1.69
CA MET A 356 18.23 -35.16 0.86
C MET A 356 19.38 -36.02 1.38
N GLU A 357 20.51 -35.41 1.71
CA GLU A 357 21.65 -36.12 2.31
C GLU A 357 21.26 -36.81 3.63
N GLN A 358 20.54 -36.09 4.49
CA GLN A 358 20.10 -36.59 5.78
C GLN A 358 19.09 -37.74 5.63
N MET A 359 18.16 -37.63 4.67
CA MET A 359 17.20 -38.70 4.35
C MET A 359 17.93 -39.97 3.90
N LEU A 360 18.95 -39.86 3.05
CA LEU A 360 19.74 -41.01 2.59
C LEU A 360 20.56 -41.66 3.71
N LYS A 361 21.00 -40.89 4.72
CA LYS A 361 21.68 -41.42 5.92
C LYS A 361 20.70 -42.17 6.83
N GLN A 362 19.55 -41.57 7.12
CA GLN A 362 18.56 -42.11 8.06
C GLN A 362 17.78 -43.28 7.47
N HIS A 363 17.56 -43.28 6.15
CA HIS A 363 16.79 -44.29 5.43
C HIS A 363 17.60 -44.95 4.30
N PRO A 364 18.57 -45.82 4.62
CA PRO A 364 19.45 -46.45 3.61
C PRO A 364 18.71 -47.21 2.50
N LYS A 365 17.47 -47.64 2.73
CA LYS A 365 16.61 -48.29 1.72
C LYS A 365 16.36 -47.43 0.46
N TRP A 366 16.55 -46.12 0.56
CA TRP A 366 16.40 -45.17 -0.55
C TRP A 366 17.70 -44.91 -1.32
N GLN A 367 18.85 -45.35 -0.82
CA GLN A 367 20.11 -45.30 -1.57
C GLN A 367 20.00 -46.18 -2.83
N GLY A 368 20.39 -45.65 -3.99
CA GLY A 368 20.20 -46.31 -5.29
C GLY A 368 18.79 -46.20 -5.87
N LYS A 369 17.82 -45.65 -5.12
CA LYS A 369 16.40 -45.60 -5.52
C LYS A 369 15.82 -44.18 -5.54
N ALA A 370 16.12 -43.33 -4.58
CA ALA A 370 15.64 -41.94 -4.57
C ALA A 370 16.63 -41.02 -5.28
N VAL A 371 16.13 -40.13 -6.14
CA VAL A 371 16.92 -39.11 -6.84
C VAL A 371 16.27 -37.75 -6.62
N LEU A 372 17.04 -36.75 -6.21
CA LEU A 372 16.63 -35.36 -6.21
C LEU A 372 17.12 -34.70 -7.51
N VAL A 373 16.19 -34.34 -8.39
CA VAL A 373 16.47 -33.47 -9.53
C VAL A 373 16.27 -32.02 -9.06
N GLN A 374 17.34 -31.22 -9.07
CA GLN A 374 17.26 -29.80 -8.74
C GLN A 374 17.52 -28.98 -10.01
N ILE A 375 16.46 -28.34 -10.51
CA ILE A 375 16.51 -27.40 -11.62
C ILE A 375 16.69 -26.00 -11.04
N THR A 376 17.70 -25.28 -11.52
CA THR A 376 18.00 -23.92 -11.06
C THR A 376 17.83 -22.93 -12.20
N ASN A 377 16.87 -22.00 -12.07
CA ASN A 377 16.74 -20.90 -13.01
C ASN A 377 17.85 -19.85 -12.76
N PRO A 378 18.29 -19.12 -13.81
CA PRO A 378 19.30 -18.08 -13.66
C PRO A 378 18.95 -17.03 -12.60
N ALA A 379 19.98 -16.52 -11.91
CA ALA A 379 19.81 -15.47 -10.92
C ALA A 379 19.17 -14.21 -11.54
N ARG A 380 18.18 -13.64 -10.83
CA ARG A 380 17.49 -12.39 -11.24
C ARG A 380 18.25 -11.12 -10.83
N GLY A 381 19.35 -11.27 -10.09
CA GLY A 381 20.21 -10.21 -9.60
C GLY A 381 21.68 -10.58 -9.73
N ARG A 382 22.57 -9.69 -9.28
CA ARG A 382 24.01 -9.91 -9.23
C ARG A 382 24.54 -9.49 -7.87
N GLY A 383 25.52 -10.21 -7.35
CA GLY A 383 26.14 -9.89 -6.07
C GLY A 383 26.93 -11.08 -5.52
N ARG A 384 27.84 -10.79 -4.58
CA ARG A 384 28.68 -11.79 -3.92
C ARG A 384 27.86 -12.87 -3.22
N ASP A 385 26.74 -12.50 -2.59
CA ASP A 385 25.85 -13.45 -1.91
C ASP A 385 25.32 -14.55 -2.86
N ILE A 386 25.14 -14.23 -4.15
CA ILE A 386 24.69 -15.20 -5.17
C ILE A 386 25.83 -16.13 -5.60
N GLU A 387 27.05 -15.59 -5.76
CA GLU A 387 28.23 -16.39 -6.08
C GLU A 387 28.56 -17.36 -4.93
N GLU A 388 28.53 -16.88 -3.69
CA GLU A 388 28.77 -17.69 -2.50
C GLU A 388 27.75 -18.83 -2.36
N ILE A 389 26.46 -18.56 -2.61
CA ILE A 389 25.45 -19.63 -2.52
C ILE A 389 25.54 -20.62 -3.68
N GLN A 390 25.94 -20.17 -4.87
CA GLN A 390 26.17 -21.05 -6.00
C GLN A 390 27.33 -22.02 -5.71
N ASP A 391 28.44 -21.51 -5.17
CA ASP A 391 29.59 -22.33 -4.77
C ASP A 391 29.22 -23.32 -3.65
N GLU A 392 28.42 -22.88 -2.67
CA GLU A 392 27.92 -23.73 -1.58
C GLU A 392 27.05 -24.87 -2.12
N ILE A 393 26.13 -24.57 -3.04
CA ILE A 393 25.24 -25.55 -3.68
C ILE A 393 26.06 -26.57 -4.48
N HIS A 394 27.01 -26.12 -5.30
CA HIS A 394 27.88 -27.02 -6.08
C HIS A 394 28.69 -27.94 -5.16
N THR A 395 29.32 -27.38 -4.13
CA THR A 395 30.11 -28.15 -3.15
C THR A 395 29.25 -29.22 -2.46
N SER A 396 28.03 -28.87 -2.06
CA SER A 396 27.09 -29.82 -1.47
C SER A 396 26.70 -30.92 -2.45
N CYS A 397 26.36 -30.59 -3.70
CA CYS A 397 26.02 -31.56 -4.74
C CYS A 397 27.17 -32.56 -4.96
N GLU A 398 28.40 -32.07 -5.16
CA GLU A 398 29.59 -32.90 -5.39
C GLU A 398 29.83 -33.84 -4.22
N ARG A 399 29.85 -33.30 -2.99
CA ARG A 399 30.08 -34.07 -1.77
C ARG A 399 29.02 -35.15 -1.54
N ILE A 400 27.75 -34.87 -1.81
CA ILE A 400 26.66 -35.84 -1.67
C ILE A 400 26.77 -36.93 -2.74
N ASN A 401 27.02 -36.53 -4.00
CA ASN A 401 27.18 -37.48 -5.09
C ASN A 401 28.41 -38.37 -4.89
N GLU A 402 29.56 -37.83 -4.47
CA GLU A 402 30.77 -38.62 -4.17
C GLU A 402 30.49 -39.71 -3.13
N LYS A 403 29.68 -39.39 -2.11
CA LYS A 403 29.39 -40.31 -1.01
C LYS A 403 28.38 -41.41 -1.34
N PHE A 404 27.35 -41.11 -2.13
CA PHE A 404 26.20 -42.00 -2.30
C PHE A 404 25.97 -42.49 -3.74
N SER A 405 26.73 -42.01 -4.73
CA SER A 405 26.58 -42.47 -6.12
C SER A 405 27.02 -43.91 -6.31
N GLN A 406 26.44 -44.54 -7.33
CA GLN A 406 26.76 -45.90 -7.79
C GLN A 406 26.77 -45.89 -9.34
N PRO A 407 27.33 -46.90 -10.03
CA PRO A 407 27.27 -46.96 -11.48
C PRO A 407 25.82 -46.83 -12.00
N GLY A 408 25.54 -45.78 -12.78
CA GLY A 408 24.19 -45.49 -13.30
C GLY A 408 23.21 -44.83 -12.32
N TYR A 409 23.67 -44.42 -11.13
CA TYR A 409 22.87 -43.75 -10.11
C TYR A 409 23.62 -42.57 -9.49
N GLU A 410 23.02 -41.39 -9.61
CA GLU A 410 23.42 -40.18 -8.88
C GLU A 410 22.24 -39.75 -7.99
N PRO A 411 22.45 -39.54 -6.68
CA PRO A 411 21.39 -39.13 -5.77
C PRO A 411 20.92 -37.70 -6.04
N ILE A 412 21.79 -36.82 -6.54
CA ILE A 412 21.48 -35.44 -6.91
C ILE A 412 21.78 -35.22 -8.39
N VAL A 413 20.75 -34.90 -9.17
CA VAL A 413 20.89 -34.43 -10.55
C VAL A 413 20.68 -32.92 -10.58
N PHE A 414 21.79 -32.18 -10.66
CA PHE A 414 21.77 -30.72 -10.68
C PHE A 414 21.70 -30.20 -12.13
N VAL A 415 20.61 -29.52 -12.48
CA VAL A 415 20.39 -28.97 -13.82
C VAL A 415 20.66 -27.47 -13.80
N ASP A 416 21.91 -27.10 -14.09
CA ASP A 416 22.37 -25.72 -14.22
C ASP A 416 22.40 -25.27 -15.69
N ARG A 417 21.23 -25.33 -16.33
CA ARG A 417 21.02 -24.83 -17.68
C ARG A 417 19.58 -24.35 -17.84
N PRO A 418 19.29 -23.48 -18.82
CA PRO A 418 17.92 -23.19 -19.20
C PRO A 418 17.15 -24.48 -19.53
N VAL A 419 15.99 -24.65 -18.91
CA VAL A 419 15.06 -25.76 -19.15
C VAL A 419 13.84 -25.19 -19.87
N THR A 420 13.42 -25.85 -20.96
CA THR A 420 12.23 -25.43 -21.70
C THR A 420 10.96 -25.68 -20.87
N VAL A 421 9.87 -24.99 -21.20
CA VAL A 421 8.61 -25.16 -20.49
C VAL A 421 8.06 -26.59 -20.66
N SER A 422 8.24 -27.18 -21.85
CA SER A 422 7.88 -28.58 -22.12
C SER A 422 8.72 -29.57 -21.30
N GLU A 423 10.03 -29.35 -21.20
CA GLU A 423 10.91 -30.17 -20.39
C GLU A 423 10.59 -30.06 -18.89
N ARG A 424 10.31 -28.84 -18.40
CA ARG A 424 9.89 -28.64 -17.01
C ARG A 424 8.58 -29.37 -16.70
N ALA A 425 7.60 -29.30 -17.61
CA ALA A 425 6.36 -30.05 -17.47
C ALA A 425 6.59 -31.56 -17.46
N ALA A 426 7.51 -32.07 -18.28
CA ALA A 426 7.88 -33.49 -18.28
C ALA A 426 8.48 -33.93 -16.93
N TYR A 427 9.36 -33.12 -16.32
CA TYR A 427 9.86 -33.36 -14.97
C TYR A 427 8.73 -33.36 -13.93
N TYR A 428 7.79 -32.41 -14.00
CA TYR A 428 6.62 -32.41 -13.10
C TYR A 428 5.78 -33.69 -13.25
N THR A 429 5.59 -34.18 -14.48
CA THR A 429 4.81 -35.39 -14.73
C THR A 429 5.44 -36.62 -14.08
N ILE A 430 6.76 -36.79 -14.17
CA ILE A 430 7.44 -37.98 -13.64
C ILE A 430 7.77 -37.90 -12.14
N ALA A 431 7.88 -36.69 -11.59
CA ALA A 431 8.26 -36.50 -10.18
C ALA A 431 7.20 -37.07 -9.24
N GLU A 432 7.64 -37.85 -8.26
CA GLU A 432 6.76 -38.38 -7.20
C GLU A 432 6.46 -37.32 -6.15
N CYS A 433 7.42 -36.44 -5.89
CA CYS A 433 7.32 -35.37 -4.91
C CYS A 433 8.00 -34.10 -5.39
N VAL A 434 7.34 -32.95 -5.24
CA VAL A 434 7.99 -31.63 -5.38
C VAL A 434 8.35 -31.09 -4.00
N VAL A 435 9.60 -30.66 -3.86
CA VAL A 435 10.18 -30.20 -2.60
C VAL A 435 10.53 -28.72 -2.71
N VAL A 436 9.84 -27.88 -1.94
CA VAL A 436 10.00 -26.42 -1.92
C VAL A 436 10.43 -25.98 -0.52
N THR A 437 11.70 -25.59 -0.38
CA THR A 437 12.36 -25.27 0.90
C THR A 437 12.69 -23.80 1.05
N ALA A 438 12.03 -22.93 0.28
CA ALA A 438 12.27 -21.48 0.36
C ALA A 438 12.05 -20.97 1.79
N VAL A 439 13.04 -20.25 2.30
CA VAL A 439 13.04 -19.69 3.66
C VAL A 439 12.08 -18.51 3.75
N ARG A 440 11.90 -17.76 2.65
CA ARG A 440 10.83 -16.77 2.47
C ARG A 440 10.51 -16.67 0.99
N ASP A 441 9.23 -16.64 0.65
CA ASP A 441 8.78 -16.42 -0.73
C ASP A 441 7.39 -15.80 -0.72
N GLY A 442 7.13 -14.86 -1.64
CA GLY A 442 5.85 -14.15 -1.71
C GLY A 442 4.71 -15.08 -2.13
N MET A 443 4.80 -15.59 -3.35
CA MET A 443 3.99 -16.70 -3.83
C MET A 443 4.89 -17.64 -4.64
N ASN A 444 4.73 -18.95 -4.44
CA ASN A 444 5.44 -19.95 -5.21
C ASN A 444 4.42 -20.76 -6.03
N LEU A 445 4.54 -20.67 -7.36
CA LEU A 445 3.59 -21.31 -8.29
C LEU A 445 4.04 -22.71 -8.73
N THR A 446 5.29 -23.11 -8.44
CA THR A 446 5.83 -24.43 -8.77
C THR A 446 4.94 -25.57 -8.26
N PRO A 447 4.44 -25.56 -7.00
CA PRO A 447 3.49 -26.58 -6.55
C PRO A 447 2.21 -26.62 -7.39
N TYR A 448 1.69 -25.47 -7.83
CA TYR A 448 0.43 -25.42 -8.59
C TYR A 448 0.62 -25.98 -9.99
N GLU A 449 1.71 -25.60 -10.66
CA GLU A 449 2.11 -26.16 -11.97
C GLU A 449 2.25 -27.68 -11.88
N TYR A 450 2.94 -28.17 -10.85
CA TYR A 450 3.13 -29.60 -10.59
C TYR A 450 1.81 -30.36 -10.39
N ILE A 451 0.90 -29.83 -9.57
CA ILE A 451 -0.40 -30.45 -9.30
C ILE A 451 -1.18 -30.64 -10.62
N VAL A 452 -1.18 -29.64 -11.50
CA VAL A 452 -1.88 -29.71 -12.79
C VAL A 452 -1.18 -30.67 -13.75
N CYS A 453 0.16 -30.69 -13.78
CA CYS A 453 0.91 -31.66 -14.57
C CYS A 453 0.61 -33.11 -14.15
N ARG A 454 0.52 -33.37 -12.84
CA ARG A 454 0.20 -34.70 -12.31
C ARG A 454 -1.26 -35.11 -12.50
N GLN A 455 -2.18 -34.15 -12.64
CA GLN A 455 -3.54 -34.45 -13.05
C GLN A 455 -3.57 -35.01 -14.48
N GLY A 456 -2.78 -34.42 -15.39
CA GLY A 456 -2.75 -34.77 -16.81
C GLY A 456 -3.94 -34.20 -17.60
N VAL A 457 -4.04 -34.58 -18.88
CA VAL A 457 -5.10 -34.14 -19.79
C VAL A 457 -6.24 -35.16 -19.80
N SER A 458 -7.48 -34.73 -19.54
CA SER A 458 -8.64 -35.62 -19.41
C SER A 458 -9.19 -36.20 -20.74
N GLU A 459 -8.66 -35.83 -21.90
CA GLU A 459 -9.30 -36.09 -23.21
C GLU A 459 -8.49 -36.95 -24.20
N SER A 460 -7.30 -37.45 -23.87
CA SER A 460 -6.58 -38.36 -24.77
C SER A 460 -6.97 -39.81 -24.52
N GLU A 461 -7.97 -40.31 -25.27
CA GLU A 461 -8.33 -41.73 -25.37
C GLU A 461 -7.19 -42.64 -25.88
N SER A 462 -6.03 -42.07 -26.26
CA SER A 462 -4.92 -42.76 -26.90
C SER A 462 -3.79 -43.24 -25.98
N SER A 463 -3.84 -43.01 -24.67
CA SER A 463 -2.82 -43.53 -23.73
C SER A 463 -3.47 -44.36 -22.62
N SER A 464 -3.60 -45.66 -22.89
CA SER A 464 -4.19 -46.69 -22.01
C SER A 464 -3.52 -46.86 -20.63
N GLU A 465 -2.44 -46.13 -20.31
CA GLU A 465 -1.72 -46.20 -19.02
C GLU A 465 -2.13 -45.11 -18.00
N PHE A 466 -2.88 -44.07 -18.39
CA PHE A 466 -3.20 -42.93 -17.52
C PHE A 466 -4.54 -42.99 -16.77
N ASN A 467 -5.21 -44.15 -16.75
CA ASN A 467 -6.49 -44.38 -16.04
C ASN A 467 -6.33 -44.70 -14.53
N GLY A 468 -5.12 -44.59 -13.98
CA GLY A 468 -4.87 -44.78 -12.56
C GLY A 468 -5.17 -43.54 -11.69
N PRO A 469 -5.31 -43.72 -10.36
CA PRO A 469 -5.50 -42.62 -9.43
C PRO A 469 -4.31 -41.63 -9.47
N LYS A 470 -4.63 -40.34 -9.54
CA LYS A 470 -3.64 -39.26 -9.65
C LYS A 470 -3.03 -38.93 -8.28
N LYS A 471 -1.74 -38.60 -8.28
CA LYS A 471 -0.92 -38.42 -7.07
C LYS A 471 0.00 -37.21 -7.24
N SER A 472 0.08 -36.31 -6.27
CA SER A 472 0.99 -35.15 -6.31
C SER A 472 1.53 -34.81 -4.93
N MET A 473 2.58 -35.52 -4.50
CA MET A 473 3.15 -35.26 -3.17
C MET A 473 3.94 -33.97 -3.14
N LEU A 474 3.81 -33.24 -2.03
CA LEU A 474 4.34 -31.91 -1.83
C LEU A 474 4.97 -31.82 -0.45
N VAL A 475 6.25 -31.49 -0.40
CA VAL A 475 6.96 -31.05 0.80
C VAL A 475 7.22 -29.56 0.65
N VAL A 476 6.56 -28.75 1.48
CA VAL A 476 6.47 -27.31 1.25
C VAL A 476 6.82 -26.53 2.52
N SER A 477 7.69 -25.55 2.39
CA SER A 477 8.02 -24.62 3.46
C SER A 477 6.77 -23.92 4.02
N GLU A 478 6.68 -23.77 5.33
CA GLU A 478 5.61 -22.99 5.98
C GLU A 478 5.72 -21.47 5.72
N PHE A 479 6.84 -21.02 5.12
CA PHE A 479 7.18 -19.60 4.96
C PHE A 479 6.89 -19.03 3.57
N ILE A 480 6.17 -19.77 2.73
CA ILE A 480 5.79 -19.35 1.36
C ILE A 480 4.29 -19.13 1.23
N GLY A 481 3.89 -18.17 0.40
CA GLY A 481 2.48 -17.76 0.30
C GLY A 481 1.49 -18.82 -0.17
N CYS A 482 1.92 -19.87 -0.87
CA CYS A 482 1.03 -20.96 -1.31
C CYS A 482 0.77 -22.01 -0.22
N SER A 483 1.57 -22.02 0.86
CA SER A 483 1.50 -23.04 1.90
C SER A 483 0.15 -23.09 2.64
N PRO A 484 -0.47 -21.95 3.02
CA PRO A 484 -1.80 -21.96 3.63
C PRO A 484 -2.88 -22.54 2.71
N SER A 485 -2.77 -22.31 1.40
CA SER A 485 -3.71 -22.80 0.38
C SER A 485 -3.64 -24.31 0.16
N LEU A 486 -2.44 -24.89 0.22
CA LEU A 486 -2.19 -26.31 -0.07
C LEU A 486 -2.30 -27.17 1.19
N SER A 487 -3.49 -27.24 1.77
CA SER A 487 -3.77 -27.92 3.05
C SER A 487 -3.57 -29.45 3.07
N GLY A 488 -3.15 -30.09 1.98
CA GLY A 488 -2.72 -31.48 1.92
C GLY A 488 -1.20 -31.67 1.82
N ALA A 489 -0.42 -30.58 1.75
CA ALA A 489 1.03 -30.63 1.64
C ALA A 489 1.67 -30.96 3.00
N ILE A 490 2.81 -31.65 2.99
CA ILE A 490 3.62 -31.85 4.19
C ILE A 490 4.40 -30.56 4.43
N ARG A 491 4.02 -29.82 5.47
CA ARG A 491 4.62 -28.52 5.79
C ARG A 491 5.89 -28.71 6.59
N VAL A 492 6.94 -28.00 6.19
CA VAL A 492 8.25 -28.08 6.84
C VAL A 492 8.74 -26.70 7.24
N ASN A 493 9.49 -26.66 8.32
CA ASN A 493 10.39 -25.57 8.61
C ASN A 493 11.75 -25.90 7.98
N PRO A 494 12.17 -25.25 6.88
CA PRO A 494 13.34 -25.69 6.10
C PRO A 494 14.67 -25.57 6.86
N TRP A 495 14.72 -24.83 7.98
CA TRP A 495 15.90 -24.77 8.84
C TRP A 495 16.07 -26.05 9.68
N ASN A 496 15.01 -26.83 9.88
CA ASN A 496 15.10 -28.14 10.50
C ASN A 496 15.35 -29.20 9.42
N ILE A 497 16.63 -29.47 9.16
CA ILE A 497 17.10 -30.42 8.14
C ILE A 497 16.56 -31.83 8.42
N GLU A 498 16.57 -32.28 9.67
CA GLU A 498 16.10 -33.61 10.06
C GLU A 498 14.60 -33.78 9.82
N ALA A 499 13.78 -32.80 10.26
CA ALA A 499 12.35 -32.84 10.02
C ALA A 499 12.02 -32.75 8.52
N THR A 500 12.80 -31.97 7.75
CA THR A 500 12.63 -31.88 6.30
C THR A 500 12.98 -33.21 5.61
N ALA A 501 14.05 -33.88 6.07
CA ALA A 501 14.43 -35.20 5.59
C ALA A 501 13.36 -36.27 5.86
N GLU A 502 12.79 -36.27 7.08
CA GLU A 502 11.67 -37.16 7.43
C GLU A 502 10.41 -36.85 6.62
N ALA A 503 10.11 -35.57 6.36
CA ALA A 503 9.00 -35.18 5.49
C ALA A 503 9.20 -35.65 4.04
N MET A 504 10.42 -35.56 3.50
CA MET A 504 10.77 -36.13 2.19
C MET A 504 10.60 -37.65 2.18
N HIS A 505 11.04 -38.32 3.25
CA HIS A 505 10.88 -39.75 3.43
C HIS A 505 9.39 -40.16 3.46
N GLU A 506 8.59 -39.46 4.27
CA GLU A 506 7.15 -39.68 4.42
C GLU A 506 6.45 -39.51 3.08
N ALA A 507 6.74 -38.42 2.34
CA ALA A 507 6.13 -38.12 1.06
C ALA A 507 6.25 -39.27 0.05
N ILE A 508 7.43 -39.86 -0.07
CA ILE A 508 7.69 -40.95 -1.03
C ILE A 508 7.24 -42.32 -0.51
N SER A 509 7.22 -42.53 0.81
CA SER A 509 6.85 -43.81 1.45
C SER A 509 5.35 -43.96 1.74
N MET A 510 4.59 -42.88 1.61
CA MET A 510 3.15 -42.82 1.89
C MET A 510 2.35 -43.80 1.00
N SER A 511 1.24 -44.32 1.52
CA SER A 511 0.37 -45.20 0.75
C SER A 511 -0.32 -44.45 -0.39
N ASP A 512 -0.52 -45.14 -1.52
CA ASP A 512 -1.12 -44.55 -2.71
C ASP A 512 -2.52 -43.96 -2.48
N SER A 513 -3.32 -44.56 -1.57
CA SER A 513 -4.65 -44.04 -1.22
C SER A 513 -4.58 -42.66 -0.55
N GLU A 514 -3.61 -42.45 0.33
CA GLU A 514 -3.42 -41.16 1.01
C GLU A 514 -2.84 -40.12 0.02
N LYS A 515 -1.91 -40.54 -0.85
CA LYS A 515 -1.38 -39.69 -1.92
C LYS A 515 -2.49 -39.19 -2.85
N GLN A 516 -3.46 -40.04 -3.18
CA GLN A 516 -4.61 -39.68 -3.98
C GLN A 516 -5.50 -38.65 -3.29
N LEU A 517 -5.86 -38.88 -2.02
CA LEU A 517 -6.70 -37.94 -1.25
C LEU A 517 -6.07 -36.54 -1.15
N ARG A 518 -4.74 -36.48 -0.96
CA ARG A 518 -4.00 -35.22 -0.93
C ARG A 518 -4.02 -34.52 -2.29
N HIS A 519 -3.79 -35.27 -3.37
CA HIS A 519 -3.87 -34.75 -4.73
C HIS A 519 -5.25 -34.17 -5.05
N GLU A 520 -6.33 -34.89 -4.75
CA GLU A 520 -7.70 -34.41 -5.00
C GLU A 520 -7.99 -33.10 -4.25
N LYS A 521 -7.51 -32.98 -3.02
CA LYS A 521 -7.64 -31.75 -2.21
C LYS A 521 -6.87 -30.59 -2.84
N HIS A 522 -5.64 -30.84 -3.30
CA HIS A 522 -4.79 -29.86 -3.96
C HIS A 522 -5.39 -29.41 -5.29
N TYR A 523 -5.75 -30.34 -6.16
CA TYR A 523 -6.28 -30.06 -7.49
C TYR A 523 -7.61 -29.30 -7.42
N ARG A 524 -8.50 -29.65 -6.48
CA ARG A 524 -9.76 -28.91 -6.25
C ARG A 524 -9.52 -27.44 -5.93
N TYR A 525 -8.50 -27.13 -5.13
CA TYR A 525 -8.15 -25.74 -4.83
C TYR A 525 -7.59 -25.03 -6.07
N VAL A 526 -6.56 -25.60 -6.70
CA VAL A 526 -5.85 -24.97 -7.82
C VAL A 526 -6.76 -24.74 -9.03
N SER A 527 -7.66 -25.68 -9.32
CA SER A 527 -8.63 -25.59 -10.44
C SER A 527 -9.74 -24.55 -10.23
N THR A 528 -9.99 -24.13 -8.98
CA THR A 528 -11.02 -23.13 -8.67
C THR A 528 -10.44 -21.75 -8.36
N HIS A 529 -9.14 -21.67 -8.06
CA HIS A 529 -8.43 -20.45 -7.70
C HIS A 529 -7.32 -20.16 -8.72
N ASP A 530 -7.71 -20.12 -10.00
CA ASP A 530 -6.82 -19.81 -11.10
C ASP A 530 -6.51 -18.30 -11.20
N VAL A 531 -5.66 -17.93 -12.16
CA VAL A 531 -5.30 -16.53 -12.42
C VAL A 531 -6.49 -15.66 -12.85
N ALA A 532 -7.47 -16.23 -13.56
CA ALA A 532 -8.67 -15.52 -13.99
C ALA A 532 -9.58 -15.19 -12.80
N TYR A 533 -9.74 -16.12 -11.86
CA TYR A 533 -10.45 -15.86 -10.61
C TYR A 533 -9.78 -14.76 -9.79
N TRP A 534 -8.44 -14.79 -9.68
CA TRP A 534 -7.68 -13.76 -8.98
C TRP A 534 -7.87 -12.36 -9.60
N SER A 535 -7.74 -12.25 -10.91
CA SER A 535 -7.86 -10.96 -11.60
C SER A 535 -9.28 -10.41 -11.57
N ARG A 536 -10.28 -11.27 -11.82
CA ARG A 536 -11.71 -10.91 -11.71
C ARG A 536 -12.07 -10.39 -10.34
N SER A 537 -11.67 -11.12 -9.28
CA SER A 537 -12.04 -10.75 -7.92
C SER A 537 -11.31 -9.49 -7.44
N PHE A 538 -10.08 -9.23 -7.89
CA PHE A 538 -9.40 -7.97 -7.59
C PHE A 538 -10.07 -6.80 -8.31
N PHE A 539 -10.41 -6.96 -9.59
CA PHE A 539 -11.07 -5.92 -10.38
C PHE A 539 -12.44 -5.54 -9.81
N GLN A 540 -13.29 -6.52 -9.48
CA GLN A 540 -14.60 -6.28 -8.86
C GLN A 540 -14.52 -5.47 -7.55
N ASP A 541 -13.50 -5.74 -6.73
CA ASP A 541 -13.27 -4.98 -5.50
C ASP A 541 -12.72 -3.57 -5.80
N MET A 542 -11.95 -3.41 -6.87
CA MET A 542 -11.48 -2.11 -7.33
C MET A 542 -12.65 -1.24 -7.81
N GLU A 543 -13.55 -1.79 -8.63
CA GLU A 543 -14.78 -1.12 -9.08
C GLU A 543 -15.63 -0.68 -7.89
N ARG A 544 -15.85 -1.60 -6.92
CA ARG A 544 -16.61 -1.29 -5.71
C ARG A 544 -15.99 -0.15 -4.92
N THR A 545 -14.67 -0.17 -4.75
CA THR A 545 -13.94 0.86 -3.98
C THR A 545 -13.95 2.21 -4.69
N CYS A 546 -13.93 2.21 -6.01
CA CYS A 546 -13.92 3.41 -6.84
C CYS A 546 -15.31 4.02 -7.11
N LYS A 547 -16.40 3.35 -6.75
CA LYS A 547 -17.78 3.74 -7.10
C LYS A 547 -18.14 5.19 -6.75
N ASP A 548 -17.66 5.70 -5.62
CA ASP A 548 -17.98 7.05 -5.14
C ASP A 548 -16.90 8.10 -5.50
N HIS A 549 -15.86 7.75 -6.27
CA HIS A 549 -14.80 8.68 -6.67
C HIS A 549 -15.35 9.93 -7.37
N PHE A 550 -16.35 9.73 -8.23
CA PHE A 550 -16.89 10.84 -9.00
C PHE A 550 -17.89 11.69 -8.20
N ARG A 551 -18.42 11.14 -7.10
CA ARG A 551 -19.35 11.85 -6.21
C ARG A 551 -18.63 12.77 -5.23
N ARG A 552 -17.39 12.43 -4.83
CA ARG A 552 -16.63 13.22 -3.85
C ARG A 552 -15.84 14.35 -4.52
N ARG A 553 -15.67 15.46 -3.79
CA ARG A 553 -14.78 16.56 -4.19
C ARG A 553 -13.36 16.27 -3.71
N CYS A 554 -12.42 16.09 -4.62
CA CYS A 554 -11.04 15.69 -4.32
C CYS A 554 -10.04 16.83 -4.55
N TRP A 555 -9.25 17.15 -3.53
CA TRP A 555 -8.20 18.19 -3.59
C TRP A 555 -6.82 17.59 -3.34
N GLY A 556 -5.89 17.85 -4.26
CA GLY A 556 -4.48 17.47 -4.10
C GLY A 556 -3.75 18.45 -3.17
N ILE A 557 -3.19 17.94 -2.07
CA ILE A 557 -2.51 18.74 -1.05
C ILE A 557 -1.15 18.14 -0.74
N GLY A 558 -0.09 18.92 -0.94
CA GLY A 558 1.26 18.59 -0.48
C GLY A 558 2.25 18.64 -1.64
N LEU A 559 3.53 18.42 -1.34
CA LEU A 559 4.60 18.34 -2.33
C LEU A 559 5.33 17.02 -2.14
N SER A 560 5.91 16.50 -3.22
CA SER A 560 6.65 15.23 -3.20
C SER A 560 5.82 14.09 -2.57
N PHE A 561 6.43 13.26 -1.74
CA PHE A 561 5.79 12.17 -0.99
C PHE A 561 4.97 12.63 0.23
N GLY A 562 4.90 13.93 0.50
CA GLY A 562 3.92 14.52 1.42
C GLY A 562 2.59 14.85 0.74
N PHE A 563 2.47 14.57 -0.56
CA PHE A 563 1.23 14.72 -1.30
C PHE A 563 0.17 13.72 -0.84
N ARG A 564 -1.05 14.22 -0.69
CA ARG A 564 -2.24 13.47 -0.33
C ARG A 564 -3.44 14.04 -1.05
N VAL A 565 -4.45 13.21 -1.29
CA VAL A 565 -5.75 13.66 -1.78
C VAL A 565 -6.69 13.74 -0.61
N VAL A 566 -7.30 14.91 -0.42
CA VAL A 566 -8.39 15.10 0.52
C VAL A 566 -9.70 14.97 -0.23
N ALA A 567 -10.50 13.94 0.10
CA ALA A 567 -11.82 13.73 -0.47
C ALA A 567 -12.90 14.20 0.53
N LEU A 568 -13.78 15.08 0.07
CA LEU A 568 -14.84 15.68 0.88
C LEU A 568 -16.20 15.42 0.23
N ASP A 569 -17.25 15.56 1.03
CA ASP A 569 -18.64 15.45 0.57
C ASP A 569 -18.92 16.43 -0.60
N PRO A 570 -19.72 16.06 -1.61
CA PRO A 570 -20.07 16.96 -2.71
C PRO A 570 -20.70 18.29 -2.26
N ASN A 571 -21.43 18.30 -1.14
CA ASN A 571 -22.01 19.51 -0.58
C ASN A 571 -20.99 20.39 0.15
N PHE A 572 -19.76 19.91 0.32
CA PHE A 572 -18.68 20.69 0.91
C PHE A 572 -18.35 21.88 0.00
N ARG A 573 -18.64 23.09 0.49
CA ARG A 573 -18.26 24.34 -0.16
C ARG A 573 -17.02 24.89 0.51
N LYS A 574 -15.91 24.91 -0.23
CA LYS A 574 -14.70 25.62 0.20
C LYS A 574 -15.02 27.11 0.29
N LEU A 575 -14.80 27.70 1.46
CA LEU A 575 -14.98 29.13 1.64
C LEU A 575 -13.82 29.90 1.01
N SER A 576 -14.14 30.89 0.16
CA SER A 576 -13.16 31.86 -0.30
C SER A 576 -12.93 32.91 0.79
N ILE A 577 -11.70 33.41 0.86
CA ILE A 577 -11.36 34.49 1.78
C ILE A 577 -12.25 35.70 1.49
N ASP A 578 -12.46 36.05 0.23
CA ASP A 578 -13.29 37.20 -0.14
C ASP A 578 -14.75 37.04 0.30
N ALA A 579 -15.32 35.84 0.22
CA ALA A 579 -16.66 35.57 0.74
C ALA A 579 -16.71 35.70 2.26
N ILE A 580 -15.68 35.22 2.97
CA ILE A 580 -15.57 35.37 4.43
C ILE A 580 -15.45 36.84 4.80
N VAL A 581 -14.53 37.58 4.17
CA VAL A 581 -14.30 39.00 4.43
C VAL A 581 -15.57 39.80 4.14
N SER A 582 -16.22 39.56 3.00
CA SER A 582 -17.48 40.22 2.63
C SER A 582 -18.62 39.91 3.60
N ALA A 583 -18.79 38.64 4.00
CA ALA A 583 -19.78 38.25 5.00
C ALA A 583 -19.47 38.87 6.37
N TYR A 584 -18.20 38.86 6.76
CA TYR A 584 -17.70 39.44 8.00
C TYR A 584 -17.95 40.95 8.04
N SER A 585 -17.62 41.70 6.99
CA SER A 585 -17.81 43.16 6.95
C SER A 585 -19.28 43.58 6.91
N ARG A 586 -20.17 42.80 6.25
CA ARG A 586 -21.61 43.10 6.18
C ARG A 586 -22.39 42.74 7.45
N SER A 587 -21.85 41.83 8.26
CA SER A 587 -22.55 41.31 9.44
C SER A 587 -22.55 42.32 10.59
N ARG A 588 -23.71 42.51 11.22
CA ARG A 588 -23.87 43.44 12.35
C ARG A 588 -23.52 42.79 13.69
N ASN A 589 -23.76 41.49 13.82
CA ASN A 589 -23.45 40.67 15.00
C ASN A 589 -22.77 39.38 14.52
N ARG A 590 -21.58 39.08 15.06
CA ARG A 590 -20.70 37.98 14.60
C ARG A 590 -20.30 37.10 15.77
N ALA A 591 -20.56 35.80 15.66
CA ALA A 591 -20.11 34.79 16.62
C ALA A 591 -18.91 34.03 16.05
N ILE A 592 -17.83 33.93 16.82
CA ILE A 592 -16.56 33.28 16.43
C ILE A 592 -16.22 32.23 17.48
N LEU A 593 -16.33 30.95 17.13
CA LEU A 593 -16.05 29.82 17.99
C LEU A 593 -14.74 29.14 17.56
N LEU A 594 -13.75 29.16 18.43
CA LEU A 594 -12.41 28.65 18.17
C LEU A 594 -12.15 27.40 19.02
N ASP A 595 -11.99 26.25 18.37
CA ASP A 595 -11.50 25.05 19.04
C ASP A 595 -10.04 25.25 19.47
N TYR A 596 -9.71 24.96 20.73
CA TYR A 596 -8.36 25.18 21.23
C TYR A 596 -7.42 24.02 20.85
N ASP A 597 -7.85 22.79 21.11
CA ASP A 597 -7.01 21.60 21.08
C ASP A 597 -6.96 20.97 19.68
N GLY A 598 -5.88 21.24 18.95
CA GLY A 598 -5.69 20.74 17.59
C GLY A 598 -6.06 21.73 16.50
N THR A 599 -6.78 22.80 16.83
CA THR A 599 -7.05 23.91 15.93
C THR A 599 -6.16 25.10 16.29
N VAL A 600 -6.38 25.80 17.40
CA VAL A 600 -5.51 26.92 17.80
C VAL A 600 -4.11 26.45 18.21
N MET A 601 -4.00 25.33 18.95
CA MET A 601 -2.73 24.73 19.39
C MET A 601 -2.45 23.38 18.71
N PRO A 602 -1.21 23.09 18.30
CA PRO A 602 -0.84 21.77 17.79
C PRO A 602 -1.01 20.65 18.83
N GLN A 603 -1.64 19.54 18.43
CA GLN A 603 -1.85 18.37 19.30
C GLN A 603 -0.55 17.72 19.81
N THR A 604 0.55 17.87 19.07
CA THR A 604 1.87 17.30 19.38
C THR A 604 2.75 18.21 20.24
N SER A 605 2.36 19.46 20.48
CA SER A 605 3.15 20.36 21.32
C SER A 605 3.11 19.88 22.77
N ILE A 606 4.26 19.70 23.42
CA ILE A 606 4.35 19.40 24.85
C ILE A 606 3.88 20.63 25.65
N ASN A 607 4.30 21.83 25.22
CA ASN A 607 3.80 23.08 25.79
C ASN A 607 2.44 23.41 25.17
N LYS A 608 1.39 23.35 25.99
CA LYS A 608 0.01 23.65 25.59
C LYS A 608 -0.41 25.09 25.83
N THR A 609 0.52 25.94 26.28
CA THR A 609 0.29 27.38 26.51
C THR A 609 0.24 28.12 25.17
N PRO A 610 -0.70 29.06 24.98
CA PRO A 610 -0.79 29.80 23.73
C PRO A 610 0.40 30.76 23.58
N SER A 611 0.86 30.96 22.34
CA SER A 611 1.91 31.94 22.05
C SER A 611 1.38 33.37 22.19
N GLN A 612 2.28 34.33 22.39
CA GLN A 612 1.90 35.75 22.44
C GLN A 612 1.25 36.24 21.15
N GLU A 613 1.62 35.67 20.00
CA GLU A 613 0.95 35.98 18.73
C GLU A 613 -0.51 35.50 18.73
N VAL A 614 -0.78 34.29 19.22
CA VAL A 614 -2.15 33.77 19.33
C VAL A 614 -3.00 34.61 20.28
N LEU A 615 -2.45 34.95 21.45
CA LEU A 615 -3.13 35.81 22.42
C LEU A 615 -3.44 37.19 21.84
N SER A 616 -2.47 37.82 21.17
CA SER A 616 -2.67 39.13 20.53
C SER A 616 -3.75 39.09 19.44
N ILE A 617 -3.82 38.03 18.65
CA ILE A 617 -4.84 37.91 17.61
C ILE A 617 -6.24 37.70 18.24
N ILE A 618 -6.35 36.84 19.24
CA ILE A 618 -7.63 36.60 19.92
C ILE A 618 -8.11 37.89 20.60
N ASP A 619 -7.21 38.62 21.27
CA ASP A 619 -7.55 39.90 21.90
C ASP A 619 -8.02 40.94 20.87
N MET A 620 -7.36 41.02 19.72
CA MET A 620 -7.78 41.89 18.61
C MET A 620 -9.19 41.53 18.09
N LEU A 621 -9.50 40.23 17.98
CA LEU A 621 -10.82 39.77 17.57
C LEU A 621 -11.90 40.13 18.61
N CYS A 622 -11.57 40.01 19.89
CA CYS A 622 -12.44 40.41 21.00
C CYS A 622 -12.59 41.93 21.14
N GLY A 623 -11.67 42.72 20.58
CA GLY A 623 -11.69 44.18 20.61
C GLY A 623 -12.81 44.82 19.77
N ASP A 624 -13.30 44.12 18.75
CA ASP A 624 -14.40 44.58 17.91
C ASP A 624 -15.75 44.28 18.58
N ILE A 625 -16.52 45.34 18.86
CA ILE A 625 -17.80 45.27 19.60
C ILE A 625 -18.88 44.43 18.91
N LYS A 626 -18.75 44.17 17.61
CA LYS A 626 -19.69 43.33 16.86
C LYS A 626 -19.35 41.85 16.96
N ASN A 627 -18.19 41.50 17.53
CA ASN A 627 -17.75 40.13 17.68
C ASN A 627 -18.06 39.60 19.08
N VAL A 628 -18.54 38.36 19.12
CA VAL A 628 -18.59 37.52 20.30
C VAL A 628 -17.68 36.33 20.02
N VAL A 629 -16.56 36.29 20.72
CA VAL A 629 -15.51 35.29 20.51
C VAL A 629 -15.54 34.30 21.67
N PHE A 630 -15.52 33.01 21.36
CA PHE A 630 -15.38 31.93 22.32
C PHE A 630 -14.21 31.02 21.96
N VAL A 631 -13.47 30.60 22.97
CA VAL A 631 -12.61 29.42 22.88
C VAL A 631 -13.36 28.22 23.44
N VAL A 632 -13.44 27.14 22.68
CA VAL A 632 -14.02 25.85 23.10
C VAL A 632 -12.88 24.84 23.24
N SER A 633 -12.77 24.20 24.39
CA SER A 633 -11.67 23.27 24.67
C SER A 633 -12.14 22.11 25.55
N GLY A 634 -11.47 20.96 25.41
CA GLY A 634 -11.62 19.83 26.32
C GLY A 634 -10.84 19.99 27.63
N ARG A 635 -10.08 21.07 27.81
CA ARG A 635 -9.24 21.33 28.98
C ARG A 635 -10.03 21.93 30.15
N GLY A 636 -9.48 21.78 31.35
CA GLY A 636 -10.02 22.35 32.59
C GLY A 636 -10.02 23.88 32.59
N ARG A 637 -10.99 24.45 33.32
CA ARG A 637 -11.23 25.90 33.40
C ARG A 637 -10.07 26.69 34.03
N GLU A 638 -9.35 26.13 34.99
CA GLU A 638 -8.22 26.82 35.64
C GLU A 638 -7.09 27.13 34.65
N SER A 639 -6.69 26.13 33.86
CA SER A 639 -5.63 26.27 32.87
C SER A 639 -6.01 27.29 31.80
N LEU A 640 -7.24 27.19 31.26
CA LEU A 640 -7.74 28.10 30.24
C LEU A 640 -7.92 29.53 30.78
N GLY A 641 -8.46 29.67 32.00
CA GLY A 641 -8.62 30.96 32.66
C GLY A 641 -7.28 31.67 32.88
N LYS A 642 -6.25 30.92 33.28
CA LYS A 642 -4.89 31.46 33.44
C LYS A 642 -4.28 31.88 32.09
N TRP A 643 -4.34 31.00 31.09
CA TRP A 643 -3.72 31.25 29.78
C TRP A 643 -4.35 32.43 29.03
N PHE A 644 -5.67 32.57 29.12
CA PHE A 644 -6.42 33.63 28.46
C PHE A 644 -6.78 34.81 29.38
N SER A 645 -6.14 34.91 30.55
CA SER A 645 -6.28 36.07 31.44
C SER A 645 -6.01 37.43 30.77
N PRO A 646 -5.12 37.56 29.75
CA PRO A 646 -4.95 38.83 29.05
C PRO A 646 -6.18 39.24 28.20
N CYS A 647 -7.02 38.29 27.79
CA CYS A 647 -8.16 38.51 26.91
C CYS A 647 -9.49 38.59 27.71
N GLN A 648 -9.74 39.70 28.40
CA GLN A 648 -10.89 39.83 29.32
C GLN A 648 -12.27 39.73 28.64
N LYS A 649 -12.35 40.10 27.35
CA LYS A 649 -13.59 40.03 26.56
C LYS A 649 -13.80 38.67 25.87
N LEU A 650 -12.98 37.67 26.19
CA LEU A 650 -13.07 36.33 25.60
C LEU A 650 -14.01 35.43 26.40
N GLY A 651 -15.01 34.87 25.73
CA GLY A 651 -15.80 33.76 26.26
C GLY A 651 -15.00 32.45 26.25
N ILE A 652 -15.15 31.63 27.28
CA ILE A 652 -14.43 30.34 27.38
C ILE A 652 -15.42 29.23 27.71
N ALA A 653 -15.41 28.17 26.91
CA ALA A 653 -16.10 26.92 27.18
C ALA A 653 -15.06 25.83 27.48
N ALA A 654 -14.91 25.51 28.76
CA ALA A 654 -13.96 24.53 29.28
C ALA A 654 -14.63 23.16 29.45
N GLU A 655 -13.84 22.10 29.37
CA GLU A 655 -14.31 20.70 29.49
C GLU A 655 -15.48 20.38 28.56
N HIS A 656 -15.35 20.78 27.30
CA HIS A 656 -16.43 20.71 26.32
C HIS A 656 -17.68 21.46 26.83
N GLY A 657 -17.48 22.65 27.42
CA GLY A 657 -18.51 23.56 27.91
C GLY A 657 -19.42 23.01 29.00
N TYR A 658 -18.92 22.07 29.81
CA TYR A 658 -19.49 21.84 31.13
C TYR A 658 -19.34 23.10 32.00
N PHE A 659 -18.21 23.82 31.86
CA PHE A 659 -18.01 25.14 32.44
C PHE A 659 -17.95 26.20 31.34
N MET A 660 -18.70 27.27 31.54
CA MET A 660 -18.74 28.41 30.64
C MET A 660 -18.42 29.71 31.37
N ARG A 661 -17.63 30.57 30.74
CA ARG A 661 -17.43 31.96 31.15
C ARG A 661 -17.84 32.85 29.99
N TRP A 662 -18.79 33.74 30.21
CA TRP A 662 -19.26 34.66 29.18
C TRP A 662 -18.27 35.81 28.95
N PRO A 663 -18.26 36.42 27.75
CA PRO A 663 -17.45 37.60 27.46
C PRO A 663 -17.68 38.73 28.47
N ALA A 664 -16.60 39.31 28.99
CA ALA A 664 -16.64 40.42 29.97
C ALA A 664 -17.29 40.06 31.32
N GLU A 665 -17.54 38.78 31.59
CA GLU A 665 -17.94 38.28 32.91
C GLU A 665 -16.78 37.52 33.57
N GLU A 666 -16.59 37.71 34.87
CA GLU A 666 -15.58 36.97 35.64
C GLU A 666 -16.12 35.63 36.16
N ALA A 667 -17.44 35.49 36.30
CA ALA A 667 -18.07 34.31 36.86
C ALA A 667 -18.13 33.15 35.86
N TRP A 668 -17.85 31.94 36.35
CA TRP A 668 -18.07 30.70 35.60
C TRP A 668 -19.45 30.13 35.92
N GLU A 669 -20.19 29.77 34.88
CA GLU A 669 -21.45 29.04 34.93
C GLU A 669 -21.21 27.54 34.69
N THR A 670 -21.94 26.69 35.40
CA THR A 670 -21.92 25.24 35.20
C THR A 670 -23.17 24.83 34.42
N CYS A 671 -23.01 24.22 33.25
CA CYS A 671 -24.11 23.91 32.32
C CYS A 671 -24.67 22.47 32.46
N GLY A 672 -24.50 21.82 33.63
CA GLY A 672 -24.95 20.45 33.91
C GLY A 672 -26.09 20.36 34.93
N GLN A 673 -26.94 19.33 34.82
CA GLN A 673 -28.08 19.10 35.73
C GLN A 673 -27.70 18.33 37.01
N SER A 674 -26.50 17.74 37.10
CA SER A 674 -26.01 17.00 38.25
C SER A 674 -24.59 17.41 38.63
N ASN A 675 -24.39 17.73 39.91
CA ASN A 675 -23.09 17.90 40.57
C ASN A 675 -22.66 16.60 41.29
N ASP A 676 -23.40 15.50 41.10
CA ASP A 676 -23.06 14.22 41.72
C ASP A 676 -22.02 13.49 40.87
N PHE A 677 -20.79 13.42 41.40
CA PHE A 677 -19.66 12.73 40.80
C PHE A 677 -19.43 11.34 41.44
N GLY A 678 -20.43 10.74 42.10
CA GLY A 678 -20.32 9.40 42.71
C GLY A 678 -19.82 8.32 41.75
N TRP A 679 -20.13 8.44 40.45
CA TRP A 679 -19.65 7.57 39.39
C TRP A 679 -18.11 7.52 39.26
N THR A 680 -17.37 8.55 39.70
CA THR A 680 -15.90 8.55 39.65
C THR A 680 -15.30 7.47 40.56
N GLN A 681 -15.97 7.16 41.68
CA GLN A 681 -15.56 6.10 42.61
C GLN A 681 -15.69 4.71 41.99
N ILE A 682 -16.53 4.56 40.95
CA ILE A 682 -16.71 3.32 40.18
C ILE A 682 -15.73 3.29 39.00
N ALA A 683 -15.60 4.41 38.27
CA ALA A 683 -14.80 4.49 37.05
C ALA A 683 -13.28 4.48 37.32
N GLU A 684 -12.82 5.16 38.36
CA GLU A 684 -11.39 5.33 38.64
C GLU A 684 -10.66 4.01 38.95
N PRO A 685 -11.19 3.08 39.78
CA PRO A 685 -10.56 1.77 39.98
C PRO A 685 -10.41 0.96 38.70
N VAL A 686 -11.41 1.02 37.81
CA VAL A 686 -11.36 0.37 36.49
C VAL A 686 -10.26 1.00 35.65
N MET A 687 -10.23 2.33 35.51
CA MET A 687 -9.17 3.01 34.76
C MET A 687 -7.78 2.75 35.33
N LYS A 688 -7.63 2.66 36.66
CA LYS A 688 -6.37 2.35 37.34
C LYS A 688 -5.86 0.97 36.96
N LEU A 689 -6.72 -0.05 36.96
CA LEU A 689 -6.35 -1.41 36.55
C LEU A 689 -5.72 -1.45 35.15
N TYR A 690 -6.34 -0.78 34.18
CA TYR A 690 -5.82 -0.69 32.82
C TYR A 690 -4.58 0.21 32.73
N THR A 691 -4.47 1.25 33.57
CA THR A 691 -3.29 2.11 33.62
C THR A 691 -2.07 1.36 34.13
N GLU A 692 -2.22 0.59 35.20
CA GLU A 692 -1.16 -0.24 35.80
C GLU A 692 -0.69 -1.34 34.86
N SER A 693 -1.58 -1.86 34.01
CA SER A 693 -1.27 -2.90 33.02
C SER A 693 -0.82 -2.36 31.65
N THR A 694 -0.82 -1.03 31.44
CA THR A 694 -0.50 -0.42 30.14
C THR A 694 0.59 0.65 30.28
N ASP A 695 1.83 0.27 29.98
CA ASP A 695 2.97 1.18 29.97
C ASP A 695 2.75 2.37 29.02
N GLY A 696 3.14 3.57 29.47
CA GLY A 696 2.95 4.81 28.70
C GLY A 696 1.52 5.37 28.74
N SER A 697 0.61 4.75 29.51
CA SER A 697 -0.72 5.30 29.77
C SER A 697 -0.78 6.07 31.09
N TYR A 698 -1.74 6.98 31.20
CA TYR A 698 -2.02 7.71 32.45
C TYR A 698 -3.46 8.21 32.51
N ILE A 699 -3.94 8.50 33.72
CA ILE A 699 -5.26 9.10 33.96
C ILE A 699 -5.10 10.60 34.17
N GLU A 700 -5.82 11.38 33.39
CA GLU A 700 -6.04 12.81 33.60
C GLU A 700 -7.36 13.00 34.37
N HIS A 701 -7.26 13.57 35.56
CA HIS A 701 -8.41 13.98 36.35
C HIS A 701 -8.83 15.39 35.96
N LYS A 702 -10.05 15.54 35.44
CA LYS A 702 -10.69 16.83 35.20
C LYS A 702 -11.76 17.08 36.27
N GLU A 703 -12.27 18.31 36.34
CA GLU A 703 -13.28 18.64 37.34
C GLU A 703 -14.61 17.92 37.07
N SER A 704 -14.96 17.69 35.79
CA SER A 704 -16.21 17.02 35.38
C SER A 704 -16.01 15.65 34.72
N ALA A 705 -14.78 15.22 34.45
CA ALA A 705 -14.51 14.03 33.64
C ALA A 705 -13.23 13.28 34.07
N LEU A 706 -13.17 12.00 33.75
CA LEU A 706 -11.95 11.20 33.83
C LEU A 706 -11.51 10.81 32.42
N VAL A 707 -10.24 11.04 32.09
CA VAL A 707 -9.69 10.70 30.78
C VAL A 707 -8.49 9.81 30.94
N TRP A 708 -8.57 8.61 30.40
CA TRP A 708 -7.42 7.73 30.26
C TRP A 708 -6.73 8.00 28.93
N HIS A 709 -5.43 8.29 28.97
CA HIS A 709 -4.58 8.55 27.81
C HIS A 709 -3.68 7.36 27.54
N HIS A 710 -3.59 6.94 26.28
CA HIS A 710 -2.72 5.83 25.86
C HIS A 710 -1.89 6.16 24.63
N ARG A 711 -1.65 7.45 24.39
CA ARG A 711 -0.88 7.94 23.23
C ARG A 711 0.55 7.43 23.23
N ASP A 712 1.18 7.37 24.40
CA ASP A 712 2.58 7.01 24.54
C ASP A 712 2.76 5.50 24.83
N ALA A 713 1.65 4.74 24.85
CA ALA A 713 1.65 3.29 24.92
C ALA A 713 1.93 2.65 23.55
N ASP A 714 2.23 1.34 23.53
CA ASP A 714 2.29 0.60 22.26
C ASP A 714 0.96 0.75 21.51
N PRO A 715 0.95 1.17 20.23
CA PRO A 715 -0.30 1.49 19.53
C PRO A 715 -1.27 0.30 19.44
N GLY A 716 -0.75 -0.92 19.30
CA GLY A 716 -1.58 -2.12 19.21
C GLY A 716 -2.14 -2.51 20.57
N PHE A 717 -1.28 -2.61 21.57
CA PHE A 717 -1.69 -2.97 22.92
C PHE A 717 -2.55 -1.90 23.57
N GLY A 718 -2.15 -0.62 23.51
CA GLY A 718 -2.91 0.51 24.02
C GLY A 718 -4.30 0.64 23.40
N SER A 719 -4.43 0.43 22.08
CA SER A 719 -5.76 0.40 21.43
C SER A 719 -6.61 -0.81 21.86
N SER A 720 -6.00 -1.96 22.12
CA SER A 720 -6.70 -3.14 22.65
C SER A 720 -7.22 -2.89 24.06
N GLN A 721 -6.36 -2.36 24.94
CA GLN A 721 -6.70 -1.98 26.31
C GLN A 721 -7.77 -0.89 26.33
N ALA A 722 -7.71 0.10 25.43
CA ALA A 722 -8.73 1.12 25.28
C ALA A 722 -10.11 0.55 24.96
N LYS A 723 -10.17 -0.45 24.06
CA LYS A 723 -11.42 -1.09 23.67
C LYS A 723 -12.01 -1.92 24.80
N GLU A 724 -11.18 -2.70 25.48
CA GLU A 724 -11.62 -3.49 26.62
C GLU A 724 -12.07 -2.60 27.79
N MET A 725 -11.31 -1.54 28.09
CA MET A 725 -11.69 -0.53 29.07
C MET A 725 -13.02 0.13 28.72
N LEU A 726 -13.24 0.47 27.44
CA LEU A 726 -14.51 1.05 26.98
C LEU A 726 -15.68 0.11 27.31
N ASP A 727 -15.59 -1.14 26.90
CA ASP A 727 -16.64 -2.15 27.13
C ASP A 727 -16.86 -2.37 28.65
N HIS A 728 -15.79 -2.42 29.44
CA HIS A 728 -15.84 -2.57 30.89
C HIS A 728 -16.52 -1.37 31.56
N LEU A 729 -16.10 -0.15 31.23
CA LEU A 729 -16.68 1.09 31.75
C LEU A 729 -18.15 1.25 31.35
N GLU A 730 -18.52 0.93 30.10
CA GLU A 730 -19.91 0.96 29.64
C GLU A 730 -20.78 -0.03 30.44
N SER A 731 -20.25 -1.20 30.76
CA SER A 731 -20.96 -2.20 31.57
C SER A 731 -21.16 -1.76 33.02
N VAL A 732 -20.14 -1.21 33.69
CA VAL A 732 -20.23 -0.85 35.12
C VAL A 732 -20.93 0.48 35.36
N LEU A 733 -20.93 1.38 34.37
CA LEU A 733 -21.58 2.69 34.44
C LEU A 733 -22.96 2.73 33.75
N ALA A 734 -23.51 1.58 33.35
CA ALA A 734 -24.76 1.51 32.59
C ALA A 734 -25.96 2.22 33.24
N ASN A 735 -25.98 2.29 34.58
CA ASN A 735 -27.06 2.93 35.36
C ASN A 735 -26.70 4.34 35.86
N GLU A 736 -25.50 4.82 35.56
CA GLU A 736 -25.03 6.15 35.97
C GLU A 736 -25.36 7.18 34.87
N PRO A 737 -25.58 8.47 35.22
CA PRO A 737 -25.90 9.53 34.25
C PRO A 737 -24.64 10.02 33.49
N VAL A 738 -23.82 9.09 32.99
CA VAL A 738 -22.54 9.34 32.33
C VAL A 738 -22.48 8.66 30.96
N ALA A 739 -21.56 9.14 30.13
CA ALA A 739 -21.25 8.57 28.84
C ALA A 739 -19.76 8.24 28.80
N VAL A 740 -19.45 7.01 28.41
CA VAL A 740 -18.09 6.57 28.08
C VAL A 740 -17.88 6.80 26.59
N LYS A 741 -16.79 7.44 26.21
CA LYS A 741 -16.47 7.71 24.82
C LYS A 741 -15.02 7.39 24.55
N SER A 742 -14.78 6.60 23.49
CA SER A 742 -13.46 6.44 22.92
C SER A 742 -13.16 7.59 21.95
N GLY A 743 -11.94 8.12 22.02
CA GLY A 743 -11.39 9.10 21.11
C GLY A 743 -9.99 8.70 20.65
N GLN A 744 -9.38 9.53 19.81
CA GLN A 744 -8.05 9.23 19.29
C GLN A 744 -7.00 9.22 20.44
N PHE A 745 -6.52 8.02 20.78
CA PHE A 745 -5.60 7.74 21.88
C PHE A 745 -6.15 7.99 23.31
N ILE A 746 -7.49 8.05 23.47
CA ILE A 746 -8.12 8.31 24.77
C ILE A 746 -9.39 7.50 25.00
N VAL A 747 -9.72 7.25 26.27
CA VAL A 747 -11.05 6.84 26.74
C VAL A 747 -11.51 7.85 27.79
N GLU A 748 -12.64 8.51 27.54
CA GLU A 748 -13.18 9.58 28.40
C GLU A 748 -14.52 9.15 29.00
N VAL A 749 -14.66 9.27 30.33
CA VAL A 749 -15.93 9.18 31.04
C VAL A 749 -16.35 10.58 31.45
N LYS A 750 -17.55 10.98 31.06
CA LYS A 750 -18.10 12.30 31.38
C LYS A 750 -19.62 12.27 31.58
N PRO A 751 -20.21 13.22 32.33
CA PRO A 751 -21.65 13.36 32.48
C PRO A 751 -22.39 13.43 31.14
N GLN A 752 -23.58 12.85 31.09
CA GLN A 752 -24.50 13.04 29.97
C GLN A 752 -25.08 14.47 30.03
N VAL A 753 -24.42 15.41 29.34
CA VAL A 753 -24.98 16.74 29.16
C VAL A 753 -26.08 16.65 28.10
N GLY A 754 -27.33 16.84 28.53
CA GLY A 754 -28.47 17.00 27.65
C GLY A 754 -28.25 18.20 26.74
N VAL A 755 -28.14 17.93 25.44
CA VAL A 755 -27.81 18.89 24.37
C VAL A 755 -26.34 19.33 24.35
N GLY A 756 -25.64 19.07 23.24
CA GLY A 756 -24.20 19.35 23.13
C GLY A 756 -23.85 20.84 23.30
N THR A 757 -22.67 21.11 23.84
CA THR A 757 -22.05 22.43 24.08
C THR A 757 -22.29 23.46 22.96
N LEU A 758 -22.08 23.04 21.71
CA LEU A 758 -22.29 23.89 20.55
C LEU A 758 -23.75 24.29 20.41
N HIS A 759 -24.67 23.39 20.73
CA HIS A 759 -26.10 23.65 20.68
C HIS A 759 -26.52 24.66 21.75
N LEU A 760 -26.04 24.55 23.00
CA LEU A 760 -26.28 25.53 24.08
C LEU A 760 -25.72 26.92 23.72
N ILE A 761 -24.47 26.96 23.24
CA ILE A 761 -23.84 28.20 22.76
C ILE A 761 -24.61 28.75 21.55
N CYS A 762 -25.00 27.93 20.57
CA CYS A 762 -25.76 28.37 19.39
C CYS A 762 -27.20 28.79 19.72
N PHE A 763 -27.86 28.18 20.72
CA PHE A 763 -29.21 28.56 21.16
C PHE A 763 -29.19 29.94 21.84
N GLY A 764 -28.20 30.20 22.71
CA GLY A 764 -27.94 31.53 23.27
C GLY A 764 -27.52 32.57 22.23
N LEU A 765 -26.90 32.12 21.14
CA LEU A 765 -26.46 32.93 20.00
C LEU A 765 -27.44 32.91 18.81
N MET A 766 -28.72 32.56 18.99
CA MET A 766 -29.73 32.61 17.91
C MET A 766 -30.01 34.02 17.35
N LYS A 767 -29.44 35.07 17.95
CA LYS A 767 -29.55 36.48 17.50
C LYS A 767 -28.46 36.92 16.50
N TYR A 768 -27.56 36.02 16.08
CA TYR A 768 -26.37 36.36 15.30
C TYR A 768 -26.50 35.95 13.83
N VAL A 769 -26.09 36.84 12.93
CA VAL A 769 -26.25 36.67 11.47
C VAL A 769 -25.06 35.93 10.85
N PHE A 770 -23.94 35.86 11.56
CA PHE A 770 -22.72 35.19 11.12
C PHE A 770 -22.14 34.33 12.25
N LEU A 771 -22.00 33.02 11.99
CA LEU A 771 -21.39 32.04 12.89
C LEU A 771 -20.16 31.46 12.21
N PHE A 772 -19.00 31.61 12.83
CA PHE A 772 -17.75 31.04 12.39
C PHE A 772 -17.27 29.97 13.37
N LEU A 773 -17.01 28.76 12.90
CA LEU A 773 -16.48 27.67 13.71
C LEU A 773 -15.18 27.12 13.11
N ALA A 774 -14.10 27.19 13.88
CA ALA A 774 -12.84 26.56 13.52
C ALA A 774 -12.66 25.30 14.37
N LYS A 775 -12.74 24.11 13.74
CA LYS A 775 -12.53 22.81 14.39
C LYS A 775 -11.82 21.83 13.45
N LYS A 776 -10.92 21.02 14.00
CA LYS A 776 -10.21 19.95 13.24
C LYS A 776 -11.12 18.73 13.05
N GLY A 777 -11.32 18.29 11.81
CA GLY A 777 -11.77 16.93 11.48
C GLY A 777 -13.27 16.59 11.61
N CYS A 778 -14.19 17.53 11.84
CA CYS A 778 -15.63 17.22 11.87
C CYS A 778 -16.30 17.42 10.49
N VAL A 779 -16.92 16.37 9.95
CA VAL A 779 -18.01 16.52 8.95
C VAL A 779 -19.31 16.48 9.75
N PHE A 780 -20.06 17.58 9.83
CA PHE A 780 -21.40 17.59 10.43
C PHE A 780 -22.44 17.21 9.39
N GLU A 781 -23.42 16.39 9.77
CA GLU A 781 -24.62 16.02 8.99
C GLU A 781 -25.72 17.09 9.01
N SER A 782 -25.41 18.33 9.40
CA SER A 782 -26.35 19.44 9.42
C SER A 782 -25.68 20.74 9.00
N SER A 783 -26.44 21.57 8.30
CA SER A 783 -26.14 22.77 7.52
C SER A 783 -25.26 23.84 8.20
N TYR A 784 -24.03 23.52 8.58
CA TYR A 784 -23.08 24.47 9.16
C TYR A 784 -21.65 24.30 8.60
N LEU A 785 -21.03 25.46 8.39
CA LEU A 785 -19.99 25.78 7.39
C LEU A 785 -18.56 25.60 7.96
N MET A 786 -17.62 25.03 7.19
CA MET A 786 -16.26 24.71 7.67
C MET A 786 -15.14 25.06 6.65
N ILE A 787 -13.95 25.47 7.12
CA ILE A 787 -12.81 25.96 6.30
C ILE A 787 -11.71 24.91 6.05
N SER A 788 -11.11 24.94 4.85
CA SER A 788 -9.75 24.49 4.52
C SER A 788 -9.03 25.56 3.69
N LEU A 789 -7.84 26.04 4.10
CA LEU A 789 -7.08 27.09 3.38
C LEU A 789 -5.61 26.70 3.09
N LYS A 790 -5.16 27.06 1.88
CA LYS A 790 -3.76 27.03 1.39
C LYS A 790 -3.46 28.33 0.62
N TRP A 791 -2.34 28.98 0.98
CA TRP A 791 -1.43 29.91 0.28
C TRP A 791 -1.97 30.90 -0.79
N PHE A 792 -1.77 32.22 -0.59
CA PHE A 792 -0.98 33.19 -1.40
C PHE A 792 -1.10 34.63 -0.82
N PRO A 793 -0.13 35.53 -1.08
CA PRO A 793 -0.04 36.87 -0.50
C PRO A 793 -0.63 37.95 -1.43
N HIS A 794 -0.96 39.11 -0.82
CA HIS A 794 -1.56 40.33 -1.39
C HIS A 794 -3.08 40.42 -1.30
N LEU A 795 -3.56 41.26 -0.37
CA LEU A 795 -4.85 41.93 -0.43
C LEU A 795 -4.87 43.06 0.60
N GLN A 796 -4.81 44.31 0.14
CA GLN A 796 -5.02 45.55 0.91
C GLN A 796 -6.50 45.85 1.01
N THR A 797 -7.10 45.55 2.18
CA THR A 797 -8.17 46.32 2.88
C THR A 797 -8.70 45.51 4.08
N ASP A 798 -8.86 46.18 5.22
CA ASP A 798 -9.37 45.70 6.54
C ASP A 798 -8.43 44.82 7.41
N GLN A 799 -7.93 45.40 8.50
CA GLN A 799 -6.88 44.84 9.36
C GLN A 799 -7.37 43.72 10.30
N ILE A 800 -8.64 43.76 10.73
CA ILE A 800 -9.21 42.77 11.66
C ILE A 800 -9.58 41.49 10.91
N ALA A 801 -10.14 41.61 9.70
CA ALA A 801 -10.42 40.47 8.82
C ALA A 801 -9.11 39.75 8.41
N ARG A 802 -8.04 40.51 8.16
CA ARG A 802 -6.69 39.95 7.95
C ARG A 802 -6.18 39.18 9.16
N SER A 803 -6.43 39.63 10.39
CA SER A 803 -6.02 38.92 11.61
C SER A 803 -6.78 37.62 11.82
N LEU A 804 -8.07 37.56 11.46
CA LEU A 804 -8.82 36.31 11.40
C LEU A 804 -8.21 35.37 10.34
N CYS A 805 -7.92 35.87 9.14
CA CYS A 805 -7.23 35.10 8.10
C CYS A 805 -5.81 34.68 8.53
N LYS A 806 -5.09 35.52 9.28
CA LYS A 806 -3.75 35.26 9.80
C LYS A 806 -3.79 34.21 10.90
N LEU A 807 -4.79 34.21 11.78
CA LEU A 807 -5.03 33.13 12.75
C LEU A 807 -5.28 31.81 12.02
N ILE A 808 -6.13 31.83 10.99
CA ILE A 808 -6.41 30.65 10.16
C ILE A 808 -5.15 30.16 9.44
N LEU A 809 -4.31 31.07 8.92
CA LEU A 809 -3.02 30.74 8.28
C LEU A 809 -1.98 30.23 9.28
N LEU A 810 -1.87 30.83 10.47
CA LEU A 810 -0.98 30.36 11.55
C LEU A 810 -1.34 28.94 11.95
N VAL A 811 -2.64 28.66 12.11
CA VAL A 811 -3.21 27.35 12.45
C VAL A 811 -2.98 26.31 11.35
N CYS A 812 -3.11 26.70 10.08
CA CYS A 812 -2.87 25.80 8.93
C CYS A 812 -1.39 25.58 8.58
N CYS A 813 -0.47 26.47 8.97
CA CYS A 813 0.95 26.37 8.63
C CYS A 813 1.75 25.38 9.50
N VAL A 814 1.23 24.91 10.64
CA VAL A 814 2.03 24.07 11.57
C VAL A 814 2.20 22.61 11.11
N TYR A 815 1.64 22.21 9.96
CA TYR A 815 1.91 20.91 9.33
C TYR A 815 3.01 20.94 8.24
N VAL A 816 3.80 22.02 8.15
CA VAL A 816 4.98 22.08 7.26
C VAL A 816 6.19 22.70 7.98
N CYS A 817 6.91 21.93 8.79
CA CYS A 817 8.36 22.06 8.95
C CYS A 817 8.93 20.92 9.82
N PRO A 818 10.01 20.26 9.38
CA PRO A 818 11.27 20.48 10.08
C PRO A 818 12.29 21.11 9.14
N TYR A 819 13.15 21.97 9.70
CA TYR A 819 14.22 22.74 9.06
C TYR A 819 13.83 24.08 8.43
N PHE A 820 13.66 25.11 9.26
CA PHE A 820 14.14 26.47 8.95
C PHE A 820 14.41 27.23 10.25
N LEU A 821 15.60 27.01 10.82
CA LEU A 821 16.22 27.91 11.79
C LEU A 821 17.71 27.87 11.52
N ILE A 822 18.20 28.86 10.77
CA ILE A 822 19.51 29.53 10.80
C ILE A 822 19.65 30.27 9.47
N ALA A 823 19.28 31.55 9.44
CA ALA A 823 19.92 32.62 8.67
C ALA A 823 19.09 33.91 8.82
N GLY A 824 19.72 35.00 9.28
CA GLY A 824 19.20 36.35 9.07
C GLY A 824 19.10 37.27 10.30
N ARG A 825 20.23 37.56 10.96
CA ARG A 825 20.49 38.92 11.50
C ARG A 825 21.60 39.54 10.65
N ARG A 826 21.53 40.86 10.47
CA ARG A 826 22.27 41.77 9.55
C ARG A 826 21.51 41.95 8.22
N HIS A 827 20.92 43.09 7.90
CA HIS A 827 21.03 44.47 8.40
C HIS A 827 19.66 45.11 8.57
#